data_AF-A0A088EYV4-F1
#
_entry.id   AF-A0A088EYV4-F1
#
_cell.length_a   1.000
_cell.length_b   1.000
_cell.length_c   1.000
_cell.angle_alpha   90.00
_cell.angle_beta   90.00
_cell.angle_gamma   90.00
#
_symmetry.space_group_name_H-M   'P 1'
#
loop_
_entity.id
_entity.type
_entity.pdbx_description
1 polymer ?
#
loop_
_entity_poly.entity_id
_entity_poly.type
_entity_poly.pdbx_seq_one_letter_code
_entity_poly.pdbx_strand_id
1 'polypeptide(L)'
;MNFNNYTIKAQEAIQKASEIGSGNQQQAIETAHILKALLTVDENVINHLLKKLNVNITYLSGELDKQIEGFPKVSGSNVYLSNNSNTALQKAQNYLKEFNDDFVSVEHLLLGILNAGDKTSSLLKDQGVNEKDLKLAIKELRGNSRVTDQNAEATYNALGKYARNLNEFVESGKLDPVIGRDEEIRRVMQILSRRTKNNPILVGEPGVGKTAIAEGIAHRIINGDAPENLKSKIVFSLDMGALIAGAKYKGEFEERLKAVVKEVADSNGEIILFIDEIHTLVGAGGGEGAMDAANILKPALARGELRAIGATTLNEYQKYFEKDKALERRFQKVMVDEPTTQDAISILRGLKERYETHHKVRILDEAIIAAVELSTRYISDRFLPDKAIDLMDEAASKLRLEMDSVPEVVDELNRRIMQLEIEREAIKREQDEKKVSELSETIANLSAERDSLRAAWQSEKTLVDSVNQEIENIEHYKQEADQAERAGDYGKVAEIRYGRIKDAQDKVEELKAELAEKQGSKRMLKEEVTSEDIADVVSKWTGIPVNKMIQSERDKLLSLEEELHKRVAGQEEAIEAIADAIRRSRAGLSDAKRPIGSFIFLGTTGVGKTELAKALAEYLFDDEHALVRIDMSEYQERHAVSRLIGAPPGYVGYEEGGQLTEAVRRRPYSVVLLDEIEKAHPDVFNILLQVLDDGHLTDNKGRTVNFKNTIIIMTSNTGSHIIQENFSQLNDNKRDEVIGKTRGEVFELLQKSIRPEFLNRIDEIIMFTPLSRNEIASIVRMQFSNIQKQLAEQNIFITASDEAMDWLAQLGYDPIYGARPLKRVIQKRILNELSKEILSGKVNKDAIIQLDVFDGQFVFLNKNEIAE
;
A
#
# COMPACT_ATOMS: atom_id res chain seq x y z
N MET A 1 -46.34 -26.86 27.04
CA MET A 1 -44.86 -26.79 27.08
C MET A 1 -44.48 -25.46 27.69
N ASN A 2 -43.47 -25.40 28.55
CA ASN A 2 -42.93 -24.13 29.03
C ASN A 2 -41.68 -23.80 28.22
N PHE A 3 -41.78 -22.84 27.29
CA PHE A 3 -40.68 -22.45 26.41
C PHE A 3 -39.53 -21.75 27.15
N ASN A 4 -39.77 -21.23 28.35
CA ASN A 4 -38.71 -20.62 29.17
C ASN A 4 -37.63 -21.62 29.61
N ASN A 5 -37.90 -22.92 29.51
CA ASN A 5 -36.96 -24.00 29.82
C ASN A 5 -36.07 -24.40 28.61
N TYR A 6 -36.11 -23.64 27.53
CA TYR A 6 -35.32 -23.86 26.31
C TYR A 6 -34.31 -22.72 26.16
N THR A 7 -33.18 -22.99 25.53
CA THR A 7 -32.23 -21.93 25.13
C THR A 7 -32.83 -21.05 24.05
N ILE A 8 -32.29 -19.84 23.84
CA ILE A 8 -32.79 -18.90 22.83
C ILE A 8 -32.78 -19.56 21.45
N LYS A 9 -31.70 -20.27 21.12
CA LYS A 9 -31.55 -20.98 19.84
C LYS A 9 -32.57 -22.11 19.66
N ALA A 10 -32.86 -22.87 20.73
CA ALA A 10 -33.88 -23.92 20.67
C ALA A 10 -35.31 -23.34 20.54
N GLN A 11 -35.59 -22.19 21.16
CA GLN A 11 -36.85 -21.47 20.98
C GLN A 11 -37.00 -20.95 19.54
N GLU A 12 -35.96 -20.32 19.00
CA GLU A 12 -35.89 -19.87 17.61
C GLU A 12 -36.13 -21.03 16.63
N ALA A 13 -35.52 -22.19 16.86
CA ALA A 13 -35.71 -23.38 16.01
C ALA A 13 -37.16 -23.87 16.01
N ILE A 14 -37.84 -23.90 17.16
CA ILE A 14 -39.24 -24.32 17.23
C ILE A 14 -40.16 -23.28 16.56
N GLN A 15 -39.89 -22.00 16.76
CA GLN A 15 -40.62 -20.93 16.08
C GLN A 15 -40.43 -21.03 14.56
N LYS A 16 -39.20 -21.24 14.10
CA LYS A 16 -38.89 -21.40 12.68
C LYS A 16 -39.54 -22.64 12.07
N ALA A 17 -39.65 -23.74 12.81
CA ALA A 17 -40.39 -24.92 12.37
C ALA A 17 -41.88 -24.60 12.12
N SER A 18 -42.48 -23.78 12.98
CA SER A 18 -43.84 -23.29 12.81
C SER A 18 -44.00 -22.39 11.59
N GLU A 19 -43.01 -21.53 11.31
CA GLU A 19 -42.98 -20.71 10.09
C GLU A 19 -42.88 -21.56 8.82
N ILE A 20 -42.00 -22.58 8.81
CA ILE A 20 -41.81 -23.48 7.66
C ILE A 20 -43.11 -24.24 7.38
N GLY A 21 -43.75 -24.82 8.40
CA GLY A 21 -45.04 -25.48 8.24
C GLY A 21 -46.12 -24.52 7.74
N SER A 22 -46.21 -23.32 8.31
CA SER A 22 -47.19 -22.30 7.87
C SER A 22 -46.96 -21.87 6.42
N GLY A 23 -45.70 -21.65 6.03
CA GLY A 23 -45.31 -21.25 4.68
C GLY A 23 -45.64 -22.31 3.63
N ASN A 24 -45.58 -23.59 4.00
CA ASN A 24 -45.98 -24.72 3.16
C ASN A 24 -47.47 -25.07 3.24
N GLN A 25 -48.27 -24.27 3.95
CA GLN A 25 -49.70 -24.49 4.22
C GLN A 25 -49.97 -25.81 4.94
N GLN A 26 -49.08 -26.22 5.84
CA GLN A 26 -49.17 -27.47 6.58
C GLN A 26 -49.61 -27.20 8.01
N GLN A 27 -50.64 -27.94 8.45
CA GLN A 27 -51.25 -27.71 9.75
C GLN A 27 -50.50 -28.39 10.91
N ALA A 28 -49.93 -29.58 10.66
CA ALA A 28 -49.19 -30.33 11.66
C ALA A 28 -47.69 -30.04 11.54
N ILE A 29 -47.09 -29.50 12.59
CA ILE A 29 -45.63 -29.34 12.69
C ILE A 29 -45.03 -30.70 13.04
N GLU A 30 -44.57 -31.38 11.99
CA GLU A 30 -43.81 -32.64 12.04
C GLU A 30 -42.33 -32.44 12.41
N THR A 31 -41.67 -33.51 12.83
CA THR A 31 -40.23 -33.53 13.21
C THR A 31 -39.33 -33.10 12.06
N ALA A 32 -39.73 -33.33 10.81
CA ALA A 32 -39.01 -32.86 9.63
C ALA A 32 -38.92 -31.33 9.57
N HIS A 33 -39.98 -30.60 9.95
CA HIS A 33 -39.93 -29.14 10.06
C HIS A 33 -38.97 -28.69 11.15
N ILE A 34 -38.94 -29.40 12.29
CA ILE A 34 -38.06 -29.09 13.41
C ILE A 34 -36.60 -29.35 13.01
N LEU A 35 -36.30 -30.47 12.34
CA LEU A 35 -34.96 -30.78 11.88
C LEU A 35 -34.48 -29.77 10.82
N LYS A 36 -35.35 -29.40 9.85
CA LYS A 36 -35.05 -28.37 8.86
C LYS A 36 -34.79 -27.02 9.53
N ALA A 37 -35.61 -26.65 10.51
CA ALA A 37 -35.43 -25.44 11.29
C ALA A 37 -34.12 -25.44 12.08
N LEU A 38 -33.73 -26.56 12.71
CA LEU A 38 -32.44 -26.70 13.40
C LEU A 38 -31.27 -26.47 12.45
N LEU A 39 -31.30 -27.06 11.25
CA LEU A 39 -30.29 -26.84 10.21
C LEU A 39 -30.22 -25.39 9.71
N THR A 40 -31.30 -24.63 9.85
CA THR A 40 -31.41 -23.23 9.38
C THR A 40 -31.06 -22.21 10.46
N VAL A 41 -31.49 -22.44 11.70
CA VAL A 41 -31.34 -21.49 12.83
C VAL A 41 -29.96 -21.56 13.46
N ASP A 42 -29.33 -22.74 13.42
CA ASP A 42 -28.02 -22.97 13.98
C ASP A 42 -27.14 -23.78 13.03
N GLU A 43 -26.55 -23.07 12.07
CA GLU A 43 -25.61 -23.64 11.11
C GLU A 43 -24.29 -24.10 11.75
N ASN A 44 -24.04 -23.84 13.03
CA ASN A 44 -22.75 -24.10 13.65
C ASN A 44 -22.75 -25.39 14.49
N VAL A 45 -23.60 -25.50 15.52
CA VAL A 45 -23.57 -26.67 16.41
C VAL A 45 -24.11 -27.90 15.69
N ILE A 46 -25.28 -27.79 15.06
CA ILE A 46 -25.93 -28.93 14.41
C ILE A 46 -25.13 -29.42 13.20
N ASN A 47 -24.64 -28.52 12.35
CA ASN A 47 -23.81 -28.92 11.22
C ASN A 47 -22.45 -29.49 11.66
N HIS A 48 -21.82 -28.95 12.71
CA HIS A 48 -20.59 -29.53 13.25
C HIS A 48 -20.82 -30.97 13.73
N LEU A 49 -21.88 -31.21 14.49
CA LEU A 49 -22.23 -32.56 14.97
C LEU A 49 -22.52 -33.53 13.82
N LEU A 50 -23.29 -33.10 12.82
CA LEU A 50 -23.61 -33.94 11.67
C LEU A 50 -22.38 -34.21 10.78
N LYS A 51 -21.53 -33.20 10.52
CA LYS A 51 -20.25 -33.38 9.79
C LYS A 51 -19.32 -34.35 10.51
N LYS A 52 -19.22 -34.24 11.84
CA LYS A 52 -18.39 -35.13 12.66
C LYS A 52 -18.84 -36.59 12.58
N LEU A 53 -20.14 -36.82 12.42
CA LEU A 53 -20.72 -38.13 12.20
C LEU A 53 -20.71 -38.56 10.71
N ASN A 54 -19.96 -37.85 9.85
CA ASN A 54 -19.85 -38.08 8.41
C ASN A 54 -21.18 -38.03 7.64
N VAL A 55 -22.14 -37.23 8.12
CA VAL A 55 -23.43 -37.04 7.46
C VAL A 55 -23.29 -36.08 6.28
N ASN A 56 -23.80 -36.46 5.12
CA ASN A 56 -23.90 -35.56 3.98
C ASN A 56 -25.10 -34.61 4.16
N ILE A 57 -24.81 -33.40 4.66
CA ILE A 57 -25.84 -32.39 4.97
C ILE A 57 -26.63 -31.97 3.73
N THR A 58 -25.99 -31.86 2.56
CA THR A 58 -26.67 -31.48 1.31
C THR A 58 -27.69 -32.53 0.91
N TYR A 59 -27.32 -33.82 1.00
CA TYR A 59 -28.24 -34.92 0.75
C TYR A 59 -29.37 -34.96 1.80
N LEU A 60 -29.04 -34.84 3.08
CA LEU A 60 -30.01 -34.83 4.18
C LEU A 60 -31.04 -33.71 4.02
N SER A 61 -30.59 -32.50 3.68
CA SER A 61 -31.44 -31.33 3.47
C SER A 61 -32.39 -31.53 2.27
N GLY A 62 -31.90 -32.12 1.18
CA GLY A 62 -32.71 -32.44 0.01
C GLY A 62 -33.78 -33.50 0.28
N GLU A 63 -33.48 -34.54 1.05
CA GLU A 63 -34.48 -35.53 1.46
C GLU A 63 -35.49 -34.97 2.48
N LEU A 64 -35.04 -34.09 3.38
CA LEU A 64 -35.93 -33.36 4.30
C LEU A 64 -36.94 -32.50 3.54
N ASP A 65 -36.51 -31.78 2.50
CA ASP A 65 -37.40 -30.96 1.69
C ASP A 65 -38.46 -31.81 0.98
N LYS A 66 -38.08 -32.97 0.43
CA LYS A 66 -39.05 -33.93 -0.15
C LYS A 66 -40.04 -34.45 0.88
N GLN A 67 -39.60 -34.74 2.11
CA GLN A 67 -40.51 -35.16 3.18
C GLN A 67 -41.50 -34.05 3.53
N ILE A 68 -41.03 -32.81 3.63
CA ILE A 68 -41.86 -31.63 3.92
C ILE A 68 -42.86 -31.42 2.78
N GLU A 69 -42.44 -31.40 1.51
CA GLU A 69 -43.33 -31.24 0.36
C GLU A 69 -44.42 -32.31 0.28
N GLY A 70 -44.12 -33.52 0.78
CA GLY A 70 -45.06 -34.64 0.83
C GLY A 70 -46.15 -34.53 1.89
N PHE A 71 -46.10 -33.56 2.82
CA PHE A 71 -47.14 -33.41 3.85
C PHE A 71 -48.41 -32.72 3.32
N PRO A 72 -49.61 -33.07 3.85
CA PRO A 72 -50.87 -32.49 3.41
C PRO A 72 -50.95 -30.96 3.59
N LYS A 73 -51.46 -30.28 2.55
CA LYS A 73 -51.73 -28.83 2.59
C LYS A 73 -53.18 -28.56 3.00
N VAL A 74 -53.38 -27.69 3.98
CA VAL A 74 -54.69 -27.38 4.59
C VAL A 74 -54.83 -25.87 4.77
N SER A 75 -56.00 -25.32 4.43
CA SER A 75 -56.32 -23.89 4.58
C SER A 75 -57.29 -23.63 5.74
N GLY A 76 -57.04 -22.56 6.52
CA GLY A 76 -58.02 -22.01 7.47
C GLY A 76 -58.09 -22.66 8.85
N SER A 77 -57.04 -23.36 9.27
CA SER A 77 -56.98 -23.99 10.60
C SER A 77 -55.68 -23.65 11.34
N ASN A 78 -55.71 -23.69 12.67
CA ASN A 78 -54.56 -23.37 13.50
C ASN A 78 -53.51 -24.48 13.42
N VAL A 79 -52.25 -24.06 13.41
CA VAL A 79 -51.07 -24.93 13.41
C VAL A 79 -50.91 -25.60 14.78
N TYR A 80 -50.59 -26.89 14.79
CA TYR A 80 -50.36 -27.66 16.02
C TYR A 80 -49.15 -28.59 15.88
N LEU A 81 -48.55 -29.00 17.01
CA LEU A 81 -47.47 -29.98 17.03
C LEU A 81 -48.02 -31.39 16.79
N SER A 82 -47.42 -32.15 15.86
CA SER A 82 -47.79 -33.54 15.65
C SER A 82 -47.48 -34.41 16.88
N ASN A 83 -48.06 -35.61 16.96
CA ASN A 83 -47.76 -36.55 18.03
C ASN A 83 -46.28 -36.93 18.07
N ASN A 84 -45.65 -37.06 16.90
CA ASN A 84 -44.22 -37.38 16.79
C ASN A 84 -43.35 -36.21 17.26
N SER A 85 -43.69 -34.98 16.88
CA SER A 85 -43.01 -33.77 17.37
C SER A 85 -43.14 -33.60 18.88
N ASN A 86 -44.34 -33.82 19.43
CA ASN A 86 -44.53 -33.82 20.89
C ASN A 86 -43.66 -34.89 21.58
N THR A 87 -43.56 -36.08 20.99
CA THR A 87 -42.70 -37.16 21.49
C THR A 87 -41.23 -36.77 21.43
N ALA A 88 -40.76 -36.17 20.33
CA ALA A 88 -39.40 -35.69 20.17
C ALA A 88 -39.03 -34.64 21.23
N LEU A 89 -39.91 -33.66 21.46
CA LEU A 89 -39.72 -32.61 22.46
C LEU A 89 -39.72 -33.14 23.91
N GLN A 90 -40.57 -34.12 24.21
CA GLN A 90 -40.54 -34.80 25.51
C GLN A 90 -39.25 -35.60 25.71
N LYS A 91 -38.76 -36.28 24.66
CA LYS A 91 -37.47 -36.99 24.72
C LYS A 91 -36.30 -36.02 24.90
N ALA A 92 -36.31 -34.88 24.22
CA ALA A 92 -35.34 -33.81 24.42
C ALA A 92 -35.26 -33.35 25.89
N GLN A 93 -36.40 -33.22 26.57
CA GLN A 93 -36.45 -32.89 28.01
C GLN A 93 -35.88 -33.99 28.90
N ASN A 94 -36.03 -35.26 28.54
CA ASN A 94 -35.47 -36.36 29.33
C ASN A 94 -33.93 -36.35 29.32
N TYR A 95 -33.31 -35.87 28.24
CA TYR A 95 -31.86 -35.74 28.14
C TYR A 95 -31.26 -34.69 29.08
N LEU A 96 -32.04 -33.74 29.61
CA LEU A 96 -31.57 -32.79 30.63
C LEU A 96 -30.99 -33.51 31.84
N LYS A 97 -31.64 -34.57 32.30
CA LYS A 97 -31.18 -35.36 33.45
C LYS A 97 -29.92 -36.17 33.14
N GLU A 98 -29.76 -36.58 31.88
CA GLU A 98 -28.62 -37.38 31.45
C GLU A 98 -27.35 -36.53 31.28
N PHE A 99 -27.49 -35.31 30.74
CA PHE A 99 -26.40 -34.36 30.57
C PHE A 99 -26.20 -33.42 31.77
N ASN A 100 -27.13 -33.45 32.75
CA ASN A 100 -27.15 -32.60 33.94
C ASN A 100 -27.24 -31.10 33.59
N ASP A 101 -28.14 -30.78 32.66
CA ASP A 101 -28.38 -29.44 32.11
C ASP A 101 -29.69 -28.83 32.64
N ASP A 102 -29.75 -27.50 32.69
CA ASP A 102 -30.91 -26.74 33.19
C ASP A 102 -31.88 -26.34 32.06
N PHE A 103 -31.38 -26.19 30.82
CA PHE A 103 -32.16 -25.79 29.65
C PHE A 103 -32.06 -26.77 28.48
N VAL A 104 -33.15 -26.92 27.72
CA VAL A 104 -33.19 -27.74 26.49
C VAL A 104 -32.51 -26.98 25.36
N SER A 105 -31.31 -27.41 24.96
CA SER A 105 -30.57 -26.89 23.81
C SER A 105 -30.97 -27.55 22.48
N VAL A 106 -30.45 -27.01 21.38
CA VAL A 106 -30.59 -27.56 20.02
C VAL A 106 -30.07 -29.00 19.89
N GLU A 107 -29.07 -29.39 20.68
CA GLU A 107 -28.51 -30.74 20.68
C GLU A 107 -29.48 -31.75 21.31
N HIS A 108 -30.18 -31.34 22.38
CA HIS A 108 -31.23 -32.14 23.00
C HIS A 108 -32.40 -32.34 22.04
N LEU A 109 -32.76 -31.31 21.26
CA LEU A 109 -33.78 -31.41 20.22
C LEU A 109 -33.38 -32.43 19.14
N LEU A 110 -32.13 -32.38 18.67
CA LEU A 110 -31.61 -33.33 17.68
C LEU A 110 -31.66 -34.78 18.21
N LEU A 111 -31.24 -35.02 19.46
CA LEU A 111 -31.37 -36.33 20.12
C LEU A 111 -32.83 -36.76 20.26
N GLY A 112 -33.74 -35.82 20.57
CA GLY A 112 -35.17 -36.06 20.65
C GLY A 112 -35.76 -36.53 19.32
N ILE A 113 -35.39 -35.86 18.20
CA ILE A 113 -35.81 -36.22 16.84
C ILE A 113 -35.26 -37.58 16.43
N LEU A 114 -33.97 -37.84 16.69
CA LEU A 114 -33.34 -39.12 16.38
C LEU A 114 -34.07 -40.30 17.02
N ASN A 115 -34.70 -40.06 18.18
CA ASN A 115 -35.47 -41.06 18.90
C ASN A 115 -36.99 -40.94 18.76
N ALA A 116 -37.54 -40.07 17.93
CA ALA A 116 -38.98 -39.92 17.76
C ALA A 116 -39.67 -41.17 17.20
N GLY A 117 -38.96 -41.97 16.38
CA GLY A 117 -39.47 -43.22 15.82
C GLY A 117 -40.30 -43.05 14.55
N ASP A 118 -40.17 -41.92 13.87
CA ASP A 118 -40.86 -41.57 12.63
C ASP A 118 -39.92 -41.55 11.41
N LYS A 119 -40.43 -41.16 10.24
CA LYS A 119 -39.64 -41.14 8.99
C LYS A 119 -38.39 -40.26 9.07
N THR A 120 -38.44 -39.15 9.81
CA THR A 120 -37.30 -38.25 10.03
C THR A 120 -36.23 -38.92 10.89
N SER A 121 -36.63 -39.64 11.94
CA SER A 121 -35.74 -40.48 12.76
C SER A 121 -35.04 -41.56 11.92
N SER A 122 -35.77 -42.23 11.03
CA SER A 122 -35.18 -43.23 10.11
C SER A 122 -34.18 -42.59 9.15
N LEU A 123 -34.50 -41.44 8.56
CA LEU A 123 -33.59 -40.72 7.65
C LEU A 123 -32.25 -40.38 8.32
N LEU A 124 -32.25 -39.91 9.57
CA LEU A 124 -31.02 -39.66 10.31
C LEU A 124 -30.22 -40.95 10.55
N LYS A 125 -30.89 -42.06 10.89
CA LYS A 125 -30.25 -43.37 11.11
C LYS A 125 -29.67 -43.96 9.84
N ASP A 126 -30.36 -43.82 8.72
CA ASP A 126 -29.91 -44.27 7.40
C ASP A 126 -28.66 -43.51 6.93
N GLN A 127 -28.49 -42.27 7.40
CA GLN A 127 -27.27 -41.47 7.20
C GLN A 127 -26.15 -41.79 8.21
N GLY A 128 -26.30 -42.81 9.04
CA GLY A 128 -25.28 -43.26 10.00
C GLY A 128 -25.35 -42.61 11.38
N VAL A 129 -26.33 -41.74 11.64
CA VAL A 129 -26.49 -41.11 12.96
C VAL A 129 -27.08 -42.13 13.94
N ASN A 130 -26.31 -42.49 14.97
CA ASN A 130 -26.81 -43.29 16.09
C ASN A 130 -26.69 -42.52 17.41
N GLU A 131 -27.52 -42.90 18.39
CA GLU A 131 -27.63 -42.16 19.66
C GLU A 131 -26.31 -42.17 20.45
N LYS A 132 -25.56 -43.27 20.43
CA LYS A 132 -24.32 -43.39 21.19
C LYS A 132 -23.26 -42.43 20.67
N ASP A 133 -23.06 -42.40 19.35
CA ASP A 133 -22.04 -41.57 18.72
C ASP A 133 -22.43 -40.10 18.72
N LEU A 134 -23.73 -39.78 18.58
CA LEU A 134 -24.22 -38.41 18.72
C LEU A 134 -24.02 -37.88 20.15
N LYS A 135 -24.25 -38.70 21.19
CA LYS A 135 -23.95 -38.31 22.58
C LYS A 135 -22.46 -38.07 22.80
N LEU A 136 -21.58 -38.87 22.20
CA LEU A 136 -20.13 -38.67 22.27
C LEU A 136 -19.73 -37.37 21.57
N ALA A 137 -20.25 -37.12 20.36
CA ALA A 137 -19.99 -35.89 19.62
C ALA A 137 -20.44 -34.64 20.39
N ILE A 138 -21.61 -34.68 21.03
CA ILE A 138 -22.12 -33.59 21.88
C ILE A 138 -21.20 -33.37 23.09
N LYS A 139 -20.80 -34.44 23.79
CA LYS A 139 -19.88 -34.32 24.93
C LYS A 139 -18.54 -33.72 24.53
N GLU A 140 -18.02 -34.08 23.36
CA GLU A 140 -16.75 -33.56 22.87
C GLU A 140 -16.87 -32.09 22.46
N LEU A 141 -17.95 -31.70 21.78
CA LEU A 141 -18.21 -30.31 21.40
C LEU A 141 -18.37 -29.38 22.61
N ARG A 142 -19.08 -29.85 23.65
CA ARG A 142 -19.29 -29.09 24.89
C ARG A 142 -18.10 -29.15 25.85
N GLY A 143 -17.25 -30.16 25.72
CA GLY A 143 -16.23 -30.49 26.71
C GLY A 143 -16.86 -30.74 28.09
N ASN A 144 -16.42 -29.97 29.09
CA ASN A 144 -16.96 -30.02 30.47
C ASN A 144 -18.10 -29.01 30.72
N SER A 145 -18.55 -28.29 29.69
CA SER A 145 -19.55 -27.22 29.84
C SER A 145 -20.98 -27.79 29.89
N ARG A 146 -21.80 -27.21 30.77
CA ARG A 146 -23.24 -27.53 30.91
C ARG A 146 -24.09 -26.37 30.40
N VAL A 147 -25.31 -26.67 29.97
CA VAL A 147 -26.30 -25.69 29.52
C VAL A 147 -27.05 -25.13 30.72
N THR A 148 -26.43 -24.16 31.39
CA THR A 148 -26.96 -23.51 32.60
C THR A 148 -27.55 -22.13 32.35
N ASP A 149 -27.48 -21.62 31.11
CA ASP A 149 -28.04 -20.34 30.70
C ASP A 149 -28.67 -20.45 29.31
N GLN A 150 -29.59 -19.53 28.99
CA GLN A 150 -30.32 -19.52 27.72
C GLN A 150 -29.42 -19.21 26.49
N ASN A 151 -28.22 -18.65 26.68
CA ASN A 151 -27.27 -18.33 25.61
C ASN A 151 -26.07 -19.29 25.49
N ALA A 152 -26.12 -20.46 26.15
CA ALA A 152 -24.97 -21.39 26.22
C ALA A 152 -24.36 -21.74 24.84
N GLU A 153 -25.17 -21.92 23.80
CA GLU A 153 -24.69 -22.29 22.47
C GLU A 153 -23.86 -21.21 21.77
N ALA A 154 -24.01 -19.93 22.15
CA ALA A 154 -23.21 -18.85 21.61
C ALA A 154 -21.72 -19.02 21.95
N THR A 155 -21.43 -19.66 23.09
CA THR A 155 -20.08 -19.85 23.62
C THR A 155 -19.33 -21.06 23.06
N TYR A 156 -20.01 -21.94 22.31
CA TYR A 156 -19.36 -23.12 21.73
C TYR A 156 -18.52 -22.77 20.50
N ASN A 157 -17.30 -23.33 20.44
CA ASN A 157 -16.33 -23.15 19.35
C ASN A 157 -16.11 -21.67 18.99
N ALA A 158 -15.76 -20.85 19.99
CA ALA A 158 -15.56 -19.41 19.80
C ALA A 158 -14.31 -19.15 18.95
N LEU A 159 -13.25 -19.95 19.11
CA LEU A 159 -12.06 -19.87 18.27
C LEU A 159 -12.36 -20.15 16.80
N GLY A 160 -13.16 -21.16 16.46
CA GLY A 160 -13.53 -21.42 15.07
C GLY A 160 -14.42 -20.33 14.43
N LYS A 161 -15.07 -19.47 15.25
CA LYS A 161 -15.92 -18.36 14.78
C LYS A 161 -15.15 -17.04 14.65
N TYR A 162 -14.27 -16.77 15.61
CA TYR A 162 -13.67 -15.43 15.81
C TYR A 162 -12.14 -15.43 15.69
N ALA A 163 -11.54 -16.56 15.36
CA ALA A 163 -10.12 -16.67 15.11
C ALA A 163 -9.84 -17.61 13.92
N ARG A 164 -8.64 -17.47 13.35
CA ARG A 164 -8.14 -18.29 12.24
C ARG A 164 -7.02 -19.19 12.74
N ASN A 165 -7.11 -20.49 12.49
CA ASN A 165 -6.07 -21.44 12.86
C ASN A 165 -4.89 -21.33 11.87
N LEU A 166 -3.80 -20.66 12.24
CA LEU A 166 -2.67 -20.45 11.34
C LEU A 166 -1.98 -21.77 10.97
N ASN A 167 -1.94 -22.75 11.88
CA ASN A 167 -1.35 -24.07 11.62
C ASN A 167 -2.09 -24.80 10.49
N GLU A 168 -3.43 -24.78 10.47
CA GLU A 168 -4.23 -25.37 9.39
C GLU A 168 -3.98 -24.68 8.03
N PHE A 169 -3.77 -23.37 8.03
CA PHE A 169 -3.47 -22.64 6.80
C PHE A 169 -2.06 -22.95 6.28
N VAL A 170 -1.09 -23.21 7.16
CA VAL A 170 0.21 -23.76 6.76
C VAL A 170 0.04 -25.16 6.17
N GLU A 171 -0.68 -26.05 6.85
CA GLU A 171 -0.87 -27.45 6.39
C GLU A 171 -1.54 -27.54 5.02
N SER A 172 -2.49 -26.65 4.77
CA SER A 172 -3.21 -26.52 3.49
C SER A 172 -2.48 -25.66 2.45
N GLY A 173 -1.27 -25.18 2.74
CA GLY A 173 -0.44 -24.42 1.80
C GLY A 173 -0.99 -23.03 1.43
N LYS A 174 -1.90 -22.48 2.24
CA LYS A 174 -2.57 -21.19 2.00
C LYS A 174 -1.80 -19.97 2.51
N LEU A 175 -0.85 -20.16 3.42
CA LEU A 175 0.04 -19.07 3.87
C LEU A 175 1.28 -19.01 3.00
N ASP A 176 1.74 -17.79 2.77
CA ASP A 176 2.99 -17.52 2.09
C ASP A 176 4.20 -17.98 2.93
N PRO A 177 5.33 -18.27 2.27
CA PRO A 177 6.58 -18.55 2.97
C PRO A 177 7.07 -17.29 3.69
N VAL A 178 7.64 -17.48 4.88
CA VAL A 178 8.22 -16.38 5.66
C VAL A 178 9.73 -16.35 5.46
N ILE A 179 10.23 -15.28 4.85
CA ILE A 179 11.65 -15.11 4.51
C ILE A 179 12.27 -14.00 5.39
N GLY A 180 13.51 -14.21 5.84
CA GLY A 180 14.32 -13.14 6.46
C GLY A 180 13.90 -12.71 7.87
N ARG A 181 13.06 -13.48 8.58
CA ARG A 181 12.57 -13.16 9.94
C ARG A 181 12.96 -14.20 11.00
N ASP A 182 14.04 -14.94 10.76
CA ASP A 182 14.46 -16.06 11.62
C ASP A 182 14.85 -15.63 13.03
N GLU A 183 15.50 -14.47 13.18
CA GLU A 183 15.94 -13.98 14.49
C GLU A 183 14.74 -13.57 15.36
N GLU A 184 13.79 -12.84 14.76
CA GLU A 184 12.56 -12.41 15.43
C GLU A 184 11.70 -13.62 15.80
N ILE A 185 11.49 -14.56 14.87
CA ILE A 185 10.73 -15.81 15.14
C ILE A 185 11.39 -16.59 16.29
N ARG A 186 12.72 -16.78 16.24
CA ARG A 186 13.47 -17.47 17.31
C ARG A 186 13.33 -16.73 18.64
N ARG A 187 13.39 -15.40 18.63
CA ARG A 187 13.22 -14.56 19.83
C ARG A 187 11.82 -14.70 20.42
N VAL A 188 10.79 -14.72 19.59
CA VAL A 188 9.39 -14.89 20.01
C VAL A 188 9.17 -16.28 20.62
N MET A 189 9.67 -17.35 19.98
CA MET A 189 9.63 -18.71 20.54
C MET A 189 10.37 -18.83 21.88
N GLN A 190 11.53 -18.16 22.01
CA GLN A 190 12.26 -18.08 23.27
C GLN A 190 11.41 -17.44 24.37
N ILE A 191 10.71 -16.35 24.06
CA ILE A 191 9.83 -15.66 25.01
C ILE A 191 8.65 -16.53 25.42
N LEU A 192 7.97 -17.17 24.46
CA LEU A 192 6.85 -18.09 24.71
C LEU A 192 7.24 -19.27 25.62
N SER A 193 8.51 -19.64 25.62
CA SER A 193 9.06 -20.72 26.46
C SER A 193 9.41 -20.30 27.89
N ARG A 194 9.32 -19.00 28.22
CA ARG A 194 9.65 -18.50 29.57
C ARG A 194 8.55 -18.85 30.58
N ARG A 195 8.94 -18.92 31.86
CA ARG A 195 8.01 -19.08 32.98
C ARG A 195 7.26 -17.79 33.35
N THR A 196 7.88 -16.63 33.14
CA THR A 196 7.30 -15.30 33.40
C THR A 196 7.65 -14.37 32.24
N LYS A 197 6.80 -13.35 32.00
CA LYS A 197 6.89 -12.47 30.82
C LYS A 197 6.98 -13.29 29.53
N ASN A 198 6.05 -14.25 29.41
CA ASN A 198 6.00 -15.24 28.34
C ASN A 198 5.06 -14.83 27.20
N ASN A 199 4.54 -13.61 27.22
CA ASN A 199 3.75 -13.04 26.13
C ASN A 199 4.64 -12.06 25.36
N PRO A 200 5.06 -12.37 24.13
CA PRO A 200 5.78 -11.42 23.28
C PRO A 200 4.83 -10.34 22.74
N ILE A 201 5.34 -9.12 22.56
CA ILE A 201 4.67 -8.06 21.82
C ILE A 201 5.61 -7.53 20.74
N LEU A 202 5.22 -7.72 19.49
CA LEU A 202 5.89 -7.25 18.29
C LEU A 202 5.62 -5.75 18.12
N VAL A 203 6.68 -4.95 18.16
CA VAL A 203 6.60 -3.49 18.07
C VAL A 203 7.39 -3.04 16.87
N GLY A 204 6.69 -2.46 15.89
CA GLY A 204 7.26 -1.99 14.64
C GLY A 204 6.23 -1.19 13.83
N GLU A 205 6.67 -0.49 12.80
CA GLU A 205 5.77 0.29 11.95
C GLU A 205 4.80 -0.61 11.16
N PRO A 206 3.70 -0.09 10.60
CA PRO A 206 2.82 -0.85 9.72
C PRO A 206 3.57 -1.36 8.47
N GLY A 207 3.23 -2.55 7.99
CA GLY A 207 3.83 -3.12 6.77
C GLY A 207 5.18 -3.82 6.94
N VAL A 208 5.85 -3.73 8.09
CA VAL A 208 7.18 -4.37 8.29
C VAL A 208 7.14 -5.91 8.40
N GLY A 209 5.95 -6.54 8.40
CA GLY A 209 5.82 -8.01 8.49
C GLY A 209 5.65 -8.56 9.91
N LYS A 210 4.95 -7.84 10.81
CA LYS A 210 4.64 -8.34 12.16
C LYS A 210 3.78 -9.61 12.13
N THR A 211 2.77 -9.64 11.25
CA THR A 211 1.88 -10.81 11.07
C THR A 211 2.64 -12.00 10.47
N ALA A 212 3.55 -11.75 9.52
CA ALA A 212 4.42 -12.78 8.95
C ALA A 212 5.28 -13.49 10.01
N ILE A 213 5.67 -12.81 11.10
CA ILE A 213 6.39 -13.48 12.22
C ILE A 213 5.48 -14.49 12.94
N ALA A 214 4.20 -14.17 13.13
CA ALA A 214 3.24 -15.10 13.75
C ALA A 214 2.96 -16.32 12.85
N GLU A 215 2.82 -16.09 11.55
CA GLU A 215 2.70 -17.15 10.54
C GLU A 215 3.97 -18.01 10.47
N GLY A 216 5.15 -17.38 10.58
CA GLY A 216 6.44 -18.07 10.60
C GLY A 216 6.62 -19.00 11.80
N ILE A 217 5.98 -18.68 12.93
CA ILE A 217 5.93 -19.57 14.10
C ILE A 217 5.05 -20.78 13.80
N ALA A 218 3.89 -20.60 13.15
CA ALA A 218 3.05 -21.71 12.72
C ALA A 218 3.80 -22.62 11.74
N HIS A 219 4.54 -22.06 10.77
CA HIS A 219 5.42 -22.80 9.86
C HIS A 219 6.44 -23.65 10.62
N ARG A 220 7.16 -23.07 11.59
CA ARG A 220 8.15 -23.82 12.37
C ARG A 220 7.54 -24.93 13.22
N ILE A 221 6.34 -24.72 13.77
CA ILE A 221 5.63 -25.75 14.53
C ILE A 221 5.26 -26.92 13.61
N ILE A 222 4.65 -26.65 12.46
CA ILE A 222 4.23 -27.68 11.50
C ILE A 222 5.44 -28.44 10.93
N ASN A 223 6.55 -27.75 10.68
CA ASN A 223 7.78 -28.37 10.18
C ASN A 223 8.58 -29.11 11.26
N GLY A 224 8.15 -29.07 12.53
CA GLY A 224 8.85 -29.70 13.65
C GLY A 224 10.17 -29.01 14.05
N ASP A 225 10.45 -27.81 13.54
CA ASP A 225 11.60 -26.95 13.89
C ASP A 225 11.32 -26.07 15.13
N ALA A 226 10.21 -26.30 15.82
CA ALA A 226 9.91 -25.66 17.10
C ALA A 226 10.56 -26.41 18.28
N PRO A 227 10.91 -25.70 19.37
CA PRO A 227 11.29 -26.32 20.64
C PRO A 227 10.24 -27.34 21.12
N GLU A 228 10.67 -28.40 21.83
CA GLU A 228 9.78 -29.50 22.28
C GLU A 228 8.50 -29.02 23.00
N ASN A 229 8.61 -27.97 23.81
CA ASN A 229 7.49 -27.39 24.54
C ASN A 229 6.50 -26.59 23.66
N LEU A 230 6.84 -26.34 22.39
CA LEU A 230 6.05 -25.62 21.41
C LEU A 230 5.57 -26.50 20.24
N LYS A 231 6.13 -27.71 20.06
CA LYS A 231 5.77 -28.61 18.95
C LYS A 231 4.29 -29.00 18.91
N SER A 232 3.63 -29.15 20.06
CA SER A 232 2.21 -29.51 20.14
C SER A 232 1.26 -28.31 20.04
N LYS A 233 1.79 -27.09 19.99
CA LYS A 233 0.98 -25.87 20.17
C LYS A 233 0.29 -25.46 18.88
N ILE A 234 -0.90 -24.88 19.02
CA ILE A 234 -1.69 -24.38 17.89
C ILE A 234 -1.76 -22.86 17.97
N VAL A 235 -1.42 -22.18 16.88
CA VAL A 235 -1.44 -20.72 16.79
C VAL A 235 -2.74 -20.28 16.13
N PHE A 236 -3.51 -19.44 16.83
CA PHE A 236 -4.73 -18.83 16.34
C PHE A 236 -4.55 -17.32 16.19
N SER A 237 -4.93 -16.75 15.04
CA SER A 237 -5.02 -15.30 14.84
C SER A 237 -6.42 -14.80 15.13
N LEU A 238 -6.56 -13.87 16.07
CA LEU A 238 -7.85 -13.25 16.40
C LEU A 238 -8.33 -12.36 15.24
N ASP A 239 -9.58 -12.52 14.82
CA ASP A 239 -10.21 -11.68 13.80
C ASP A 239 -11.08 -10.61 14.47
N MET A 240 -10.55 -9.39 14.55
CA MET A 240 -11.27 -8.25 15.15
C MET A 240 -12.54 -7.89 14.36
N GLY A 241 -12.52 -8.06 13.04
CA GLY A 241 -13.68 -7.82 12.18
C GLY A 241 -14.81 -8.78 12.51
N ALA A 242 -14.50 -10.07 12.67
CA ALA A 242 -15.48 -11.10 13.04
C ALA A 242 -16.11 -10.86 14.43
N LEU A 243 -15.33 -10.33 15.38
CA LEU A 243 -15.85 -9.99 16.70
C LEU A 243 -16.84 -8.83 16.68
N ILE A 244 -16.59 -7.80 15.85
CA ILE A 244 -17.40 -6.59 15.72
C ILE A 244 -18.61 -6.84 14.81
N ALA A 245 -18.46 -7.66 13.76
CA ALA A 245 -19.49 -7.93 12.78
C ALA A 245 -20.78 -8.46 13.44
N GLY A 246 -21.90 -7.75 13.19
CA GLY A 246 -23.21 -8.12 13.73
C GLY A 246 -23.37 -7.90 15.24
N ALA A 247 -22.44 -7.22 15.93
CA ALA A 247 -22.66 -6.77 17.30
C ALA A 247 -23.53 -5.49 17.29
N LYS A 248 -24.72 -5.54 17.88
CA LYS A 248 -25.60 -4.36 18.03
C LYS A 248 -25.22 -3.51 19.24
N TYR A 249 -24.59 -4.13 20.24
CA TYR A 249 -24.24 -3.51 21.50
C TYR A 249 -22.79 -3.86 21.89
N LYS A 250 -22.12 -2.93 22.60
CA LYS A 250 -20.75 -3.12 23.11
C LYS A 250 -20.59 -4.38 23.97
N GLY A 251 -21.62 -4.76 24.73
CA GLY A 251 -21.62 -5.96 25.57
C GLY A 251 -21.50 -7.27 24.78
N GLU A 252 -22.05 -7.35 23.58
CA GLU A 252 -21.97 -8.56 22.73
C GLU A 252 -20.53 -8.81 22.27
N PHE A 253 -19.81 -7.74 21.91
CA PHE A 253 -18.38 -7.85 21.59
C PHE A 253 -17.56 -8.36 22.79
N GLU A 254 -17.79 -7.79 23.97
CA GLU A 254 -17.10 -8.20 25.20
C GLU A 254 -17.39 -9.67 25.55
N GLU A 255 -18.63 -10.13 25.36
CA GLU A 255 -19.02 -11.53 25.58
C GLU A 255 -18.32 -12.48 24.61
N ARG A 256 -18.26 -12.13 23.32
CA ARG A 256 -17.55 -12.91 22.29
C ARG A 256 -16.05 -13.00 22.59
N LEU A 257 -15.41 -11.88 22.92
CA LEU A 257 -14.00 -11.85 23.28
C LEU A 257 -13.73 -12.68 24.55
N LYS A 258 -14.62 -12.57 25.54
CA LYS A 258 -14.53 -13.37 26.77
C LYS A 258 -14.66 -14.86 26.49
N ALA A 259 -15.52 -15.27 25.55
CA ALA A 259 -15.63 -16.67 25.12
C ALA A 259 -14.33 -17.16 24.48
N VAL A 260 -13.72 -16.38 23.58
CA VAL A 260 -12.43 -16.72 22.96
C VAL A 260 -11.32 -16.83 24.01
N VAL A 261 -11.18 -15.84 24.89
CA VAL A 261 -10.15 -15.84 25.95
C VAL A 261 -10.33 -17.03 26.90
N LYS A 262 -11.59 -17.38 27.22
CA LYS A 262 -11.91 -18.53 28.06
C LYS A 262 -11.51 -19.85 27.38
N GLU A 263 -11.85 -20.03 26.11
CA GLU A 263 -11.48 -21.24 25.35
C GLU A 263 -9.96 -21.41 25.26
N VAL A 264 -9.21 -20.32 25.05
CA VAL A 264 -7.74 -20.36 25.08
C VAL A 264 -7.21 -20.68 26.48
N ALA A 265 -7.78 -20.11 27.54
CA ALA A 265 -7.39 -20.41 28.92
C ALA A 265 -7.66 -21.88 29.30
N ASP A 266 -8.81 -22.42 28.92
CA ASP A 266 -9.24 -23.79 29.19
C ASP A 266 -8.39 -24.83 28.41
N SER A 267 -7.69 -24.40 27.34
CA SER A 267 -6.74 -25.23 26.58
C SER A 267 -5.48 -25.62 27.35
N ASN A 268 -5.29 -25.12 28.58
CA ASN A 268 -4.10 -25.35 29.42
C ASN A 268 -2.77 -24.99 28.71
N GLY A 269 -2.83 -23.96 27.86
CA GLY A 269 -1.66 -23.44 27.15
C GLY A 269 -1.24 -24.26 25.94
N GLU A 270 -2.09 -25.14 25.40
CA GLU A 270 -1.92 -25.71 24.06
C GLU A 270 -2.15 -24.69 22.94
N ILE A 271 -2.95 -23.66 23.22
CA ILE A 271 -3.29 -22.62 22.24
C ILE A 271 -2.46 -21.35 22.48
N ILE A 272 -1.92 -20.78 21.41
CA ILE A 272 -1.26 -19.48 21.38
C ILE A 272 -2.15 -18.52 20.58
N LEU A 273 -2.58 -17.42 21.21
CA LEU A 273 -3.42 -16.43 20.58
C LEU A 273 -2.59 -15.25 20.03
N PHE A 274 -2.51 -15.13 18.72
CA PHE A 274 -2.00 -13.93 18.05
C PHE A 274 -3.10 -12.86 17.98
N ILE A 275 -2.77 -11.65 18.41
CA ILE A 275 -3.66 -10.49 18.40
C ILE A 275 -2.94 -9.38 17.65
N ASP A 276 -3.35 -9.15 16.40
CA ASP A 276 -2.91 -7.99 15.66
C ASP A 276 -3.57 -6.72 16.21
N GLU A 277 -2.88 -5.59 16.07
CA GLU A 277 -3.29 -4.29 16.59
C GLU A 277 -3.80 -4.36 18.05
N ILE A 278 -3.07 -5.06 18.92
CA ILE A 278 -3.50 -5.38 20.30
C ILE A 278 -3.85 -4.12 21.13
N HIS A 279 -3.34 -2.95 20.74
CA HIS A 279 -3.68 -1.67 21.35
C HIS A 279 -5.16 -1.30 21.20
N THR A 280 -5.85 -1.78 20.16
CA THR A 280 -7.29 -1.55 19.95
C THR A 280 -8.13 -2.12 21.09
N LEU A 281 -7.68 -3.22 21.70
CA LEU A 281 -8.31 -3.85 22.86
C LEU A 281 -8.00 -3.17 24.20
N VAL A 282 -6.92 -2.38 24.25
CA VAL A 282 -6.36 -1.79 25.48
C VAL A 282 -6.59 -0.28 25.57
N GLY A 283 -6.80 0.37 24.42
CA GLY A 283 -6.48 1.78 24.22
C GLY A 283 -7.64 2.65 23.75
N ALA A 284 -8.72 2.64 24.53
CA ALA A 284 -10.02 3.13 24.09
C ALA A 284 -10.78 3.88 25.22
N GLY A 285 -10.07 4.48 26.17
CA GLY A 285 -10.66 5.09 27.37
C GLY A 285 -10.92 6.61 27.28
N GLY A 286 -10.77 7.24 26.12
CA GLY A 286 -10.77 8.71 25.99
C GLY A 286 -11.94 9.33 25.21
N GLY A 287 -12.79 8.53 24.56
CA GLY A 287 -13.94 9.01 23.80
C GLY A 287 -15.09 8.03 23.89
N GLU A 288 -16.32 8.52 23.77
CA GLU A 288 -17.58 7.77 23.98
C GLU A 288 -17.76 6.49 23.13
N GLY A 289 -16.85 6.18 22.19
CA GLY A 289 -16.97 5.04 21.27
C GLY A 289 -15.94 3.92 21.45
N ALA A 290 -15.00 4.02 22.39
CA ALA A 290 -13.81 3.19 22.35
C ALA A 290 -13.92 2.00 23.39
N MET A 291 -13.58 0.78 22.94
CA MET A 291 -13.80 -0.49 23.65
C MET A 291 -12.64 -0.84 24.61
N ASP A 292 -12.84 -0.78 25.93
CA ASP A 292 -11.82 -1.17 26.93
C ASP A 292 -11.94 -2.65 27.29
N ALA A 293 -11.38 -3.50 26.44
CA ALA A 293 -11.29 -4.95 26.66
C ALA A 293 -10.08 -5.37 27.51
N ALA A 294 -9.25 -4.42 27.98
CA ALA A 294 -8.07 -4.73 28.80
C ALA A 294 -8.45 -5.50 30.07
N ASN A 295 -9.62 -5.20 30.64
CA ASN A 295 -10.13 -5.84 31.85
C ASN A 295 -10.48 -7.33 31.64
N ILE A 296 -10.71 -7.75 30.40
CA ILE A 296 -10.97 -9.16 30.04
C ILE A 296 -9.66 -9.93 29.93
N LEU A 297 -8.63 -9.31 29.33
CA LEU A 297 -7.32 -9.95 29.10
C LEU A 297 -6.46 -10.01 30.37
N LYS A 298 -6.44 -8.94 31.18
CA LYS A 298 -5.57 -8.80 32.35
C LYS A 298 -5.66 -9.98 33.33
N PRO A 299 -6.84 -10.49 33.73
CA PRO A 299 -6.94 -11.62 34.65
C PRO A 299 -6.30 -12.90 34.09
N ALA A 300 -6.56 -13.24 32.82
CA ALA A 300 -6.04 -14.45 32.19
C ALA A 300 -4.51 -14.37 31.99
N LEU A 301 -4.00 -13.20 31.58
CA LEU A 301 -2.55 -12.93 31.50
C LEU A 301 -1.89 -12.94 32.88
N ALA A 302 -2.58 -12.50 33.92
CA ALA A 302 -2.07 -12.47 35.29
C ALA A 302 -1.91 -13.85 35.90
N ARG A 303 -2.84 -14.77 35.61
CA ARG A 303 -2.78 -16.17 36.04
C ARG A 303 -1.84 -17.02 35.17
N GLY A 304 -1.42 -16.52 34.01
CA GLY A 304 -0.58 -17.25 33.06
C GLY A 304 -1.35 -18.31 32.28
N GLU A 305 -2.68 -18.25 32.30
CA GLU A 305 -3.59 -19.15 31.58
C GLU A 305 -3.66 -18.78 30.09
N LEU A 306 -3.52 -17.49 29.77
CA LEU A 306 -3.49 -17.00 28.39
C LEU A 306 -2.05 -16.84 27.91
N ARG A 307 -1.69 -17.56 26.83
CA ARG A 307 -0.49 -17.30 26.04
C ARG A 307 -0.89 -16.51 24.80
N ALA A 308 -0.30 -15.32 24.65
CA ALA A 308 -0.61 -14.45 23.54
C ALA A 308 0.64 -13.82 22.91
N ILE A 309 0.57 -13.59 21.61
CA ILE A 309 1.52 -12.78 20.84
C ILE A 309 0.75 -11.52 20.42
N GLY A 310 1.17 -10.34 20.88
CA GLY A 310 0.57 -9.07 20.45
C GLY A 310 1.37 -8.41 19.33
N ALA A 311 0.73 -7.62 18.47
CA ALA A 311 1.41 -6.73 17.52
C ALA A 311 0.85 -5.29 17.59
N THR A 312 1.72 -4.28 17.52
CA THR A 312 1.34 -2.85 17.59
C THR A 312 2.45 -1.95 17.05
N THR A 313 2.17 -0.66 16.86
CA THR A 313 3.18 0.35 16.53
C THR A 313 3.94 0.85 17.77
N LEU A 314 5.11 1.47 17.55
CA LEU A 314 5.89 2.02 18.65
C LEU A 314 5.13 3.12 19.42
N ASN A 315 4.43 3.99 18.70
CA ASN A 315 3.65 5.08 19.29
C ASN A 315 2.51 4.54 20.19
N GLU A 316 1.79 3.51 19.73
CA GLU A 316 0.72 2.86 20.49
C GLU A 316 1.26 2.11 21.71
N TYR A 317 2.38 1.40 21.56
CA TYR A 317 3.02 0.70 22.66
C TYR A 317 3.35 1.66 23.80
N GLN A 318 3.99 2.80 23.49
CA GLN A 318 4.33 3.84 24.47
C GLN A 318 3.07 4.45 25.11
N LYS A 319 2.01 4.66 24.30
CA LYS A 319 0.77 5.27 24.77
C LYS A 319 -0.05 4.36 25.69
N TYR A 320 -0.16 3.07 25.38
CA TYR A 320 -1.12 2.16 26.00
C TYR A 320 -0.49 1.06 26.86
N PHE A 321 0.67 0.52 26.48
CA PHE A 321 1.29 -0.58 27.20
C PHE A 321 2.33 -0.12 28.22
N GLU A 322 3.19 0.85 27.87
CA GLU A 322 4.26 1.31 28.75
C GLU A 322 3.73 2.09 29.97
N LYS A 323 2.56 2.73 29.82
CA LYS A 323 1.85 3.38 30.93
C LYS A 323 1.13 2.40 31.86
N ASP A 324 0.72 1.22 31.37
CA ASP A 324 0.01 0.21 32.17
C ASP A 324 0.99 -0.80 32.78
N LYS A 325 1.30 -0.60 34.07
CA LYS A 325 2.22 -1.46 34.84
C LYS A 325 1.75 -2.90 35.02
N ALA A 326 0.49 -3.23 34.78
CA ALA A 326 0.02 -4.62 34.79
C ALA A 326 0.37 -5.32 33.48
N LEU A 327 0.09 -4.69 32.34
CA LEU A 327 0.37 -5.23 31.01
C LEU A 327 1.87 -5.26 30.70
N GLU A 328 2.62 -4.19 31.03
CA GLU A 328 4.07 -4.12 30.86
C GLU A 328 4.82 -5.27 31.57
N ARG A 329 4.25 -5.76 32.69
CA ARG A 329 4.82 -6.89 33.45
C ARG A 329 4.48 -8.26 32.88
N ARG A 330 3.57 -8.35 31.89
CA ARG A 330 3.15 -9.60 31.26
C ARG A 330 3.69 -9.74 29.85
N PHE A 331 3.86 -8.62 29.16
CA PHE A 331 4.43 -8.59 27.82
C PHE A 331 5.94 -8.36 27.82
N GLN A 332 6.62 -8.95 26.84
CA GLN A 332 8.03 -8.71 26.53
C GLN A 332 8.12 -8.08 25.15
N LYS A 333 8.64 -6.84 25.08
CA LYS A 333 8.83 -6.12 23.83
C LYS A 333 9.86 -6.83 22.93
N VAL A 334 9.51 -6.97 21.65
CA VAL A 334 10.36 -7.42 20.54
C VAL A 334 10.25 -6.34 19.45
N MET A 335 11.36 -5.67 19.14
CA MET A 335 11.40 -4.69 18.05
C MET A 335 11.40 -5.43 16.72
N VAL A 336 10.60 -4.96 15.77
CA VAL A 336 10.56 -5.45 14.39
C VAL A 336 10.86 -4.27 13.49
N ASP A 337 12.09 -4.24 12.98
CA ASP A 337 12.57 -3.15 12.14
C ASP A 337 12.21 -3.41 10.67
N GLU A 338 12.15 -2.31 9.90
CA GLU A 338 12.03 -2.36 8.44
C GLU A 338 13.23 -3.15 7.87
N PRO A 339 13.00 -4.13 6.97
CA PRO A 339 14.09 -4.90 6.39
C PRO A 339 14.98 -4.00 5.53
N THR A 340 16.26 -4.38 5.39
CA THR A 340 17.15 -3.68 4.46
C THR A 340 16.71 -3.90 3.01
N THR A 341 17.21 -3.10 2.07
CA THR A 341 16.90 -3.29 0.64
C THR A 341 17.27 -4.68 0.15
N GLN A 342 18.40 -5.24 0.59
CA GLN A 342 18.84 -6.59 0.24
C GLN A 342 17.93 -7.67 0.84
N ASP A 343 17.49 -7.48 2.10
CA ASP A 343 16.56 -8.41 2.75
C ASP A 343 15.18 -8.36 2.08
N ALA A 344 14.69 -7.16 1.73
CA ALA A 344 13.44 -6.97 1.00
C ALA A 344 13.47 -7.63 -0.39
N ILE A 345 14.57 -7.50 -1.14
CA ILE A 345 14.77 -8.21 -2.41
C ILE A 345 14.69 -9.73 -2.18
N SER A 346 15.32 -10.23 -1.12
CA SER A 346 15.28 -11.66 -0.77
C SER A 346 13.86 -12.13 -0.41
N ILE A 347 13.09 -11.29 0.30
CA ILE A 347 11.67 -11.53 0.60
C ILE A 347 10.86 -11.62 -0.69
N LEU A 348 10.96 -10.62 -1.58
CA LEU A 348 10.22 -10.62 -2.84
C LEU A 348 10.62 -11.82 -3.73
N ARG A 349 11.90 -12.20 -3.77
CA ARG A 349 12.35 -13.41 -4.48
C ARG A 349 11.73 -14.69 -3.92
N GLY A 350 11.55 -14.78 -2.60
CA GLY A 350 10.87 -15.92 -1.98
C GLY A 350 9.36 -15.93 -2.19
N LEU A 351 8.74 -14.77 -2.40
CA LEU A 351 7.32 -14.64 -2.73
C LEU A 351 7.04 -14.75 -4.24
N LYS A 352 8.06 -14.56 -5.08
CA LYS A 352 7.95 -14.53 -6.54
C LYS A 352 7.08 -15.65 -7.11
N GLU A 353 7.38 -16.91 -6.78
CA GLU A 353 6.69 -18.09 -7.34
C GLU A 353 5.18 -18.09 -7.01
N ARG A 354 4.80 -17.59 -5.83
CA ARG A 354 3.40 -17.45 -5.41
C ARG A 354 2.65 -16.41 -6.24
N TYR A 355 3.24 -15.24 -6.44
CA TYR A 355 2.63 -14.17 -7.25
C TYR A 355 2.59 -14.51 -8.74
N GLU A 356 3.65 -15.15 -9.27
CA GLU A 356 3.66 -15.66 -10.65
C GLU A 356 2.53 -16.66 -10.89
N THR A 357 2.35 -17.62 -9.96
CA THR A 357 1.28 -18.63 -10.05
C THR A 357 -0.12 -18.00 -9.91
N HIS A 358 -0.30 -17.08 -8.96
CA HIS A 358 -1.58 -16.43 -8.71
C HIS A 358 -2.03 -15.58 -9.91
N HIS A 359 -1.14 -14.75 -10.44
CA HIS A 359 -1.45 -13.86 -11.56
C HIS A 359 -1.24 -14.48 -12.92
N LYS A 360 -0.65 -15.69 -13.01
CA LYS A 360 -0.36 -16.39 -14.26
C LYS A 360 0.52 -15.53 -15.19
N VAL A 361 1.52 -14.90 -14.61
CA VAL A 361 2.53 -14.05 -15.26
C VAL A 361 3.92 -14.45 -14.77
N ARG A 362 4.96 -13.98 -15.46
CA ARG A 362 6.35 -14.14 -15.04
C ARG A 362 6.89 -12.82 -14.50
N ILE A 363 7.62 -12.84 -13.40
CA ILE A 363 8.21 -11.64 -12.77
C ILE A 363 9.72 -11.71 -12.96
N LEU A 364 10.30 -10.76 -13.67
CA LEU A 364 11.75 -10.72 -13.85
C LEU A 364 12.46 -10.26 -12.58
N ASP A 365 13.71 -10.70 -12.38
CA ASP A 365 14.50 -10.32 -11.20
C ASP A 365 14.76 -8.80 -11.16
N GLU A 366 14.94 -8.18 -12.32
CA GLU A 366 15.05 -6.72 -12.44
C GLU A 366 13.79 -5.98 -11.98
N ALA A 367 12.60 -6.57 -12.15
CA ALA A 367 11.34 -5.99 -11.66
C ALA A 367 11.28 -6.04 -10.13
N ILE A 368 11.77 -7.11 -9.51
CA ILE A 368 11.88 -7.21 -8.04
C ILE A 368 12.83 -6.15 -7.49
N ILE A 369 14.00 -5.98 -8.12
CA ILE A 369 14.96 -4.95 -7.72
C ILE A 369 14.34 -3.57 -7.88
N ALA A 370 13.70 -3.28 -9.02
CA ALA A 370 13.02 -2.02 -9.27
C ALA A 370 11.90 -1.75 -8.25
N ALA A 371 11.11 -2.76 -7.87
CA ALA A 371 10.04 -2.62 -6.88
C ALA A 371 10.57 -2.16 -5.52
N VAL A 372 11.70 -2.71 -5.08
CA VAL A 372 12.34 -2.30 -3.82
C VAL A 372 13.00 -0.93 -3.95
N GLU A 373 13.78 -0.69 -5.00
CA GLU A 373 14.52 0.56 -5.16
C GLU A 373 13.60 1.77 -5.38
N LEU A 374 12.62 1.65 -6.28
CA LEU A 374 11.69 2.72 -6.60
C LEU A 374 10.73 3.00 -5.43
N SER A 375 10.24 1.96 -4.74
CA SER A 375 9.41 2.18 -3.54
C SER A 375 10.19 2.82 -2.39
N THR A 376 11.47 2.49 -2.22
CA THR A 376 12.33 3.12 -1.21
C THR A 376 12.60 4.58 -1.54
N ARG A 377 12.75 4.91 -2.83
CA ARG A 377 13.08 6.25 -3.30
C ARG A 377 11.87 7.19 -3.32
N TYR A 378 10.74 6.72 -3.83
CA TYR A 378 9.60 7.57 -4.16
C TYR A 378 8.38 7.39 -3.24
N ILE A 379 8.32 6.32 -2.43
CA ILE A 379 7.21 6.03 -1.51
C ILE A 379 7.73 6.05 -0.06
N SER A 380 7.70 7.24 0.56
CA SER A 380 8.32 7.50 1.88
C SER A 380 7.39 7.30 3.08
N ASP A 381 6.09 7.22 2.87
CA ASP A 381 5.06 7.09 3.91
C ASP A 381 4.71 5.64 4.26
N ARG A 382 5.21 4.68 3.46
CA ARG A 382 5.09 3.24 3.67
C ARG A 382 6.46 2.59 3.88
N PHE A 383 6.44 1.42 4.51
CA PHE A 383 7.64 0.68 4.90
C PHE A 383 7.80 -0.60 4.06
N LEU A 384 9.03 -1.02 3.86
CA LEU A 384 9.35 -2.35 3.35
C LEU A 384 8.97 -3.44 4.37
N PRO A 385 8.66 -4.67 3.91
CA PRO A 385 8.58 -5.09 2.51
C PRO A 385 7.23 -4.76 1.83
N ASP A 386 6.21 -4.37 2.60
CA ASP A 386 4.82 -4.18 2.14
C ASP A 386 4.70 -3.35 0.84
N LYS A 387 5.28 -2.14 0.81
CA LYS A 387 5.19 -1.27 -0.37
C LYS A 387 5.79 -1.87 -1.64
N ALA A 388 6.82 -2.71 -1.52
CA ALA A 388 7.47 -3.34 -2.67
C ALA A 388 6.67 -4.55 -3.16
N ILE A 389 6.09 -5.32 -2.22
CA ILE A 389 5.19 -6.43 -2.54
C ILE A 389 3.96 -5.89 -3.28
N ASP A 390 3.37 -4.79 -2.80
CA ASP A 390 2.19 -4.16 -3.40
C ASP A 390 2.46 -3.65 -4.83
N LEU A 391 3.63 -3.04 -5.08
CA LEU A 391 4.03 -2.65 -6.44
C LEU A 391 4.18 -3.85 -7.37
N MET A 392 4.80 -4.93 -6.88
CA MET A 392 4.97 -6.17 -7.65
C MET A 392 3.62 -6.81 -7.97
N ASP A 393 2.71 -6.83 -6.99
CA ASP A 393 1.35 -7.35 -7.12
C ASP A 393 0.50 -6.54 -8.12
N GLU A 394 0.51 -5.21 -8.00
CA GLU A 394 -0.23 -4.34 -8.91
C GLU A 394 0.31 -4.44 -10.35
N ALA A 395 1.63 -4.50 -10.53
CA ALA A 395 2.22 -4.68 -11.86
C ALA A 395 1.86 -6.04 -12.47
N ALA A 396 1.90 -7.12 -11.68
CA ALA A 396 1.48 -8.46 -12.12
C ALA A 396 -0.02 -8.50 -12.47
N SER A 397 -0.87 -7.92 -11.63
CA SER A 397 -2.32 -7.84 -11.89
C SER A 397 -2.64 -7.00 -13.13
N LYS A 398 -1.95 -5.88 -13.33
CA LYS A 398 -2.10 -5.02 -14.53
C LYS A 398 -1.75 -5.82 -15.78
N LEU A 399 -0.59 -6.49 -15.79
CA LEU A 399 -0.16 -7.29 -16.93
C LEU A 399 -1.16 -8.42 -17.22
N ARG A 400 -1.67 -9.09 -16.20
CA ARG A 400 -2.68 -10.14 -16.37
C ARG A 400 -3.96 -9.62 -17.04
N LEU A 401 -4.43 -8.44 -16.64
CA LEU A 401 -5.60 -7.81 -17.26
C LEU A 401 -5.34 -7.45 -18.73
N GLU A 402 -4.14 -6.99 -19.07
CA GLU A 402 -3.73 -6.70 -20.45
C GLU A 402 -3.67 -7.98 -21.30
N MET A 403 -3.14 -9.08 -20.75
CA MET A 403 -3.12 -10.40 -21.41
C MET A 403 -4.53 -10.96 -21.68
N ASP A 404 -5.48 -10.71 -20.78
CA ASP A 404 -6.87 -11.13 -20.94
C ASP A 404 -7.67 -10.24 -21.90
N SER A 405 -7.15 -9.06 -22.21
CA SER A 405 -7.77 -8.07 -23.10
C SER A 405 -7.40 -8.30 -24.57
N VAL A 406 -8.26 -7.82 -25.47
CA VAL A 406 -7.97 -7.83 -26.90
C VAL A 406 -6.82 -6.86 -27.18
N PRO A 407 -5.79 -7.24 -27.97
CA PRO A 407 -4.68 -6.36 -28.29
C PRO A 407 -5.14 -5.04 -28.90
N GLU A 408 -4.48 -3.94 -28.55
CA GLU A 408 -4.84 -2.58 -29.01
C GLU A 408 -4.95 -2.49 -30.53
N VAL A 409 -4.01 -3.10 -31.25
CA VAL A 409 -4.03 -3.17 -32.73
C VAL A 409 -5.31 -3.82 -33.26
N VAL A 410 -5.81 -4.85 -32.58
CA VAL A 410 -7.05 -5.54 -32.97
C VAL A 410 -8.28 -4.67 -32.63
N ASP A 411 -8.26 -3.94 -31.50
CA ASP A 411 -9.33 -2.99 -31.15
C ASP A 411 -9.37 -1.79 -32.11
N GLU A 412 -8.23 -1.24 -32.50
CA GLU A 412 -8.13 -0.17 -33.51
C GLU A 412 -8.71 -0.61 -34.86
N LEU A 413 -8.35 -1.80 -35.33
CA LEU A 413 -8.93 -2.38 -36.54
C LEU A 413 -10.44 -2.56 -36.42
N ASN A 414 -10.95 -3.02 -35.27
CA ASN A 414 -12.39 -3.12 -35.03
C ASN A 414 -13.10 -1.77 -35.12
N ARG A 415 -12.55 -0.74 -34.46
CA ARG A 415 -13.12 0.62 -34.51
C ARG A 415 -13.11 1.16 -35.93
N ARG A 416 -12.02 0.93 -36.67
CA ARG A 416 -11.89 1.39 -38.06
C ARG A 416 -12.87 0.68 -39.00
N ILE A 417 -13.01 -0.64 -38.88
CA ILE A 417 -14.00 -1.43 -39.61
C ILE A 417 -15.40 -0.90 -39.33
N MET A 418 -15.76 -0.69 -38.06
CA MET A 418 -17.07 -0.17 -37.67
C MET A 418 -17.35 1.21 -38.28
N GLN A 419 -16.37 2.13 -38.29
CA GLN A 419 -16.51 3.43 -38.95
C GLN A 419 -16.79 3.28 -40.45
N LEU A 420 -16.03 2.44 -41.14
CA LEU A 420 -16.19 2.20 -42.57
C LEU A 420 -17.51 1.50 -42.90
N GLU A 421 -18.01 0.62 -42.02
CA GLU A 421 -19.32 -0.02 -42.17
C GLU A 421 -20.46 1.00 -42.07
N ILE A 422 -20.38 1.93 -41.11
CA ILE A 422 -21.34 3.03 -40.98
C ILE A 422 -21.30 3.93 -42.22
N GLU A 423 -20.10 4.29 -42.69
CA GLU A 423 -19.91 5.08 -43.91
C GLU A 423 -20.49 4.35 -45.13
N ARG A 424 -20.23 3.04 -45.27
CA ARG A 424 -20.78 2.22 -46.36
C ARG A 424 -22.31 2.23 -46.34
N GLU A 425 -22.95 2.08 -45.18
CA GLU A 425 -24.41 2.10 -45.06
C GLU A 425 -25.02 3.48 -45.35
N ALA A 426 -24.29 4.57 -45.06
CA ALA A 426 -24.70 5.92 -45.45
C ALA A 426 -24.63 6.11 -46.97
N ILE A 427 -23.50 5.78 -47.59
CA ILE A 427 -23.27 5.92 -49.05
C ILE A 427 -24.21 5.01 -49.86
N LYS A 428 -24.57 3.84 -49.32
CA LYS A 428 -25.55 2.92 -49.94
C LYS A 428 -26.94 3.56 -50.09
N ARG A 429 -27.31 4.51 -49.23
CA ARG A 429 -28.56 5.29 -49.37
C ARG A 429 -28.47 6.34 -50.47
N GLU A 430 -27.27 6.78 -50.82
CA GLU A 430 -26.98 7.75 -51.88
C GLU A 430 -26.82 7.10 -53.27
N GLN A 431 -26.89 5.76 -53.35
CA GLN A 431 -26.81 4.96 -54.58
C GLN A 431 -25.47 5.07 -55.35
N ASP A 432 -24.37 5.42 -54.68
CA ASP A 432 -23.02 5.37 -55.26
C ASP A 432 -22.41 3.96 -55.16
N GLU A 433 -22.69 3.13 -56.17
CA GLU A 433 -22.23 1.73 -56.21
C GLU A 433 -20.70 1.59 -56.23
N LYS A 434 -19.98 2.55 -56.83
CA LYS A 434 -18.52 2.47 -56.96
C LYS A 434 -17.85 2.65 -55.60
N LYS A 435 -18.29 3.65 -54.84
CA LYS A 435 -17.74 3.93 -53.50
C LYS A 435 -18.14 2.87 -52.48
N VAL A 436 -19.34 2.29 -52.60
CA VAL A 436 -19.74 1.11 -51.81
C VAL A 436 -18.81 -0.09 -52.06
N SER A 437 -18.43 -0.34 -53.31
CA SER A 437 -17.50 -1.44 -53.65
C SER A 437 -16.10 -1.21 -53.05
N GLU A 438 -15.56 0.01 -53.19
CA GLU A 438 -14.24 0.37 -52.63
C GLU A 438 -14.20 0.25 -51.10
N LEU A 439 -15.25 0.71 -50.41
CA LEU A 439 -15.40 0.55 -48.96
C LEU A 439 -15.55 -0.92 -48.57
N SER A 440 -16.28 -1.71 -49.34
CA SER A 440 -16.47 -3.15 -49.07
C SER A 440 -15.16 -3.94 -49.21
N GLU A 441 -14.34 -3.61 -50.21
CA GLU A 441 -13.01 -4.20 -50.39
C GLU A 441 -12.09 -3.82 -49.22
N THR A 442 -12.09 -2.55 -48.82
CA THR A 442 -11.29 -2.07 -47.69
C THR A 442 -11.70 -2.74 -46.37
N ILE A 443 -13.00 -2.86 -46.11
CA ILE A 443 -13.54 -3.56 -44.93
C ILE A 443 -13.14 -5.04 -44.96
N ALA A 444 -13.19 -5.70 -46.11
CA ALA A 444 -12.81 -7.10 -46.25
C ALA A 444 -11.31 -7.31 -45.95
N ASN A 445 -10.44 -6.44 -46.48
CA ASN A 445 -9.01 -6.49 -46.23
C ASN A 445 -8.68 -6.27 -44.74
N LEU A 446 -9.25 -5.24 -44.11
CA LEU A 446 -9.05 -4.96 -42.68
C LEU A 446 -9.64 -6.07 -41.79
N SER A 447 -10.78 -6.66 -42.18
CA SER A 447 -11.38 -7.78 -41.45
C SER A 447 -10.49 -9.02 -41.50
N ALA A 448 -9.91 -9.34 -42.67
CA ALA A 448 -8.98 -10.45 -42.82
C ALA A 448 -7.71 -10.25 -41.97
N GLU A 449 -7.16 -9.04 -41.96
CA GLU A 449 -6.02 -8.68 -41.11
C GLU A 449 -6.36 -8.83 -39.62
N ARG A 450 -7.49 -8.25 -39.17
CA ARG A 450 -7.98 -8.37 -37.80
C ARG A 450 -8.17 -9.84 -37.40
N ASP A 451 -8.81 -10.65 -38.23
CA ASP A 451 -9.11 -12.05 -37.91
C ASP A 451 -7.82 -12.88 -37.82
N SER A 452 -6.82 -12.59 -38.67
CA SER A 452 -5.49 -13.20 -38.59
C SER A 452 -4.79 -12.83 -37.27
N LEU A 453 -4.76 -11.55 -36.90
CA LEU A 453 -4.14 -11.09 -35.65
C LEU A 453 -4.85 -11.68 -34.42
N ARG A 454 -6.19 -11.72 -34.45
CA ARG A 454 -7.00 -12.30 -33.37
C ARG A 454 -6.76 -13.80 -33.22
N ALA A 455 -6.65 -14.54 -34.33
CA ALA A 455 -6.36 -15.97 -34.30
C ALA A 455 -4.95 -16.25 -33.75
N ALA A 456 -3.95 -15.45 -34.14
CA ALA A 456 -2.60 -15.54 -33.60
C ALA A 456 -2.58 -15.30 -32.08
N TRP A 457 -3.18 -14.20 -31.62
CA TRP A 457 -3.30 -13.90 -30.19
C TRP A 457 -4.03 -15.00 -29.41
N GLN A 458 -5.13 -15.54 -29.95
CA GLN A 458 -5.88 -16.61 -29.28
C GLN A 458 -5.09 -17.92 -29.19
N SER A 459 -4.27 -18.22 -30.20
CA SER A 459 -3.34 -19.36 -30.16
C SER A 459 -2.19 -19.16 -29.17
N GLU A 460 -1.65 -17.95 -29.05
CA GLU A 460 -0.63 -17.62 -28.04
C GLU A 460 -1.22 -17.74 -26.63
N LYS A 461 -2.39 -17.14 -26.40
CA LYS A 461 -3.08 -17.16 -25.11
C LYS A 461 -3.37 -18.58 -24.63
N THR A 462 -3.90 -19.44 -25.50
CA THR A 462 -4.20 -20.83 -25.13
C THR A 462 -2.95 -21.63 -24.74
N LEU A 463 -1.81 -21.33 -25.35
CA LEU A 463 -0.55 -21.97 -25.01
C LEU A 463 -0.02 -21.46 -23.66
N VAL A 464 -0.07 -20.16 -23.42
CA VAL A 464 0.29 -19.54 -22.13
C VAL A 464 -0.59 -20.07 -21.00
N ASP A 465 -1.90 -20.17 -21.20
CA ASP A 465 -2.82 -20.75 -20.21
C ASP A 465 -2.48 -22.23 -19.94
N SER A 466 -2.02 -22.98 -20.95
CA SER A 466 -1.57 -24.37 -20.78
C SER A 466 -0.27 -24.46 -19.97
N VAL A 467 0.71 -23.57 -20.22
CA VAL A 467 1.95 -23.48 -19.42
C VAL A 467 1.60 -23.19 -17.96
N ASN A 468 0.72 -22.21 -17.72
CA ASN A 468 0.31 -21.83 -16.38
C ASN A 468 -0.43 -22.96 -15.65
N GLN A 469 -1.24 -23.76 -16.36
CA GLN A 469 -1.91 -24.91 -15.77
C GLN A 469 -0.90 -25.97 -15.28
N GLU A 470 0.16 -26.22 -16.03
CA GLU A 470 1.20 -27.17 -15.59
C GLU A 470 2.05 -26.62 -14.44
N ILE A 471 2.28 -25.31 -14.37
CA ILE A 471 2.93 -24.67 -13.21
C ILE A 471 2.06 -24.84 -11.95
N GLU A 472 0.75 -24.63 -12.06
CA GLU A 472 -0.19 -24.86 -10.96
C GLU A 472 -0.20 -26.33 -10.50
N ASN A 473 -0.13 -27.28 -11.45
CA ASN A 473 0.01 -28.70 -11.15
C ASN A 473 1.31 -29.00 -10.39
N ILE A 474 2.44 -28.40 -10.79
CA ILE A 474 3.73 -28.54 -10.08
C ILE A 474 3.62 -28.08 -8.63
N GLU A 475 3.02 -26.91 -8.38
CA GLU A 475 2.82 -26.40 -7.02
C GLU A 475 1.92 -27.31 -6.19
N HIS A 476 0.80 -27.78 -6.75
CA HIS A 476 -0.06 -28.75 -6.09
C HIS A 476 0.68 -30.05 -5.75
N TYR A 477 1.49 -30.57 -6.67
CA TYR A 477 2.30 -31.76 -6.44
C TYR A 477 3.40 -31.54 -5.39
N LYS A 478 4.06 -30.37 -5.35
CA LYS A 478 5.00 -30.04 -4.27
C LYS A 478 4.32 -30.08 -2.91
N GLN A 479 3.14 -29.48 -2.79
CA GLN A 479 2.35 -29.50 -1.56
C GLN A 479 1.96 -30.94 -1.16
N GLU A 480 1.52 -31.76 -2.11
CA GLU A 480 1.18 -33.16 -1.86
C GLU A 480 2.42 -33.97 -1.42
N ALA A 481 3.58 -33.71 -2.01
CA ALA A 481 4.84 -34.34 -1.62
C ALA A 481 5.25 -33.95 -0.19
N ASP A 482 5.13 -32.68 0.17
CA ASP A 482 5.49 -32.20 1.51
C ASP A 482 4.51 -32.73 2.59
N GLN A 483 3.24 -32.93 2.25
CA GLN A 483 2.28 -33.63 3.12
C GLN A 483 2.65 -35.11 3.29
N ALA A 484 3.02 -35.80 2.21
CA ALA A 484 3.43 -37.21 2.25
C ALA A 484 4.75 -37.41 3.03
N GLU A 485 5.71 -36.49 2.89
CA GLU A 485 6.98 -36.49 3.62
C GLU A 485 6.74 -36.36 5.12
N ARG A 486 5.84 -35.45 5.53
CA ARG A 486 5.42 -35.30 6.93
C ARG A 486 4.68 -36.53 7.47
N ALA A 487 3.89 -37.20 6.65
CA ALA A 487 3.21 -38.45 7.00
C ALA A 487 4.14 -39.67 7.06
N GLY A 488 5.41 -39.52 6.65
CA GLY A 488 6.39 -40.62 6.57
C GLY A 488 6.19 -41.57 5.39
N ASP A 489 5.35 -41.20 4.41
CA ASP A 489 5.11 -41.98 3.19
C ASP A 489 6.15 -41.66 2.11
N TYR A 490 7.39 -42.08 2.35
CA TYR A 490 8.51 -41.82 1.43
C TYR A 490 8.33 -42.46 0.04
N GLY A 491 7.49 -43.50 -0.08
CA GLY A 491 7.14 -44.11 -1.36
C GLY A 491 6.34 -43.15 -2.23
N LYS A 492 5.29 -42.56 -1.66
CA LYS A 492 4.49 -41.53 -2.32
C LYS A 492 5.29 -40.26 -2.64
N VAL A 493 6.20 -39.84 -1.74
CA VAL A 493 7.11 -38.70 -2.01
C VAL A 493 7.97 -38.96 -3.25
N ALA A 494 8.53 -40.16 -3.40
CA ALA A 494 9.36 -40.50 -4.55
C ALA A 494 8.55 -40.55 -5.86
N GLU A 495 7.33 -41.11 -5.83
CA GLU A 495 6.41 -41.10 -6.98
C GLU A 495 6.10 -39.67 -7.45
N ILE A 496 5.82 -38.77 -6.50
CA ILE A 496 5.45 -37.39 -6.82
C ILE A 496 6.66 -36.59 -7.30
N ARG A 497 7.78 -36.60 -6.56
CA ARG A 497 8.96 -35.77 -6.88
C ARG A 497 9.67 -36.22 -8.15
N TYR A 498 9.83 -37.53 -8.36
CA TYR A 498 10.60 -38.05 -9.51
C TYR A 498 9.72 -38.52 -10.68
N GLY A 499 8.41 -38.67 -10.47
CA GLY A 499 7.42 -38.93 -11.52
C GLY A 499 6.67 -37.65 -11.88
N ARG A 500 5.57 -37.37 -11.16
CA ARG A 500 4.59 -36.33 -11.56
C ARG A 500 5.16 -34.92 -11.70
N ILE A 501 5.99 -34.48 -10.75
CA ILE A 501 6.62 -33.15 -10.80
C ILE A 501 7.55 -33.06 -12.01
N LYS A 502 8.33 -34.11 -12.26
CA LYS A 502 9.27 -34.15 -13.38
C LYS A 502 8.52 -34.16 -14.72
N ASP A 503 7.48 -34.97 -14.85
CA ASP A 503 6.65 -35.03 -16.06
C ASP A 503 6.00 -33.66 -16.36
N ALA A 504 5.49 -32.98 -15.34
CA ALA A 504 4.92 -31.64 -15.49
C ALA A 504 5.99 -30.59 -15.84
N GLN A 505 7.19 -30.67 -15.25
CA GLN A 505 8.32 -29.80 -15.61
C GLN A 505 8.76 -30.00 -17.07
N ASP A 506 8.89 -31.26 -17.50
CA ASP A 506 9.23 -31.59 -18.89
C ASP A 506 8.15 -31.04 -19.86
N LYS A 507 6.87 -31.10 -19.47
CA LYS A 507 5.75 -30.54 -20.25
C LYS A 507 5.79 -29.00 -20.31
N VAL A 508 6.12 -28.33 -19.21
CA VAL A 508 6.32 -26.87 -19.18
C VAL A 508 7.42 -26.45 -20.15
N GLU A 509 8.55 -27.16 -20.16
CA GLU A 509 9.66 -26.86 -21.07
C GLU A 509 9.29 -27.10 -22.55
N GLU A 510 8.53 -28.17 -22.85
CA GLU A 510 8.00 -28.43 -24.19
C GLU A 510 7.07 -27.30 -24.66
N LEU A 511 6.11 -26.89 -23.83
CA LEU A 511 5.17 -25.82 -24.15
C LEU A 511 5.87 -24.46 -24.30
N LYS A 512 6.86 -24.15 -23.46
CA LYS A 512 7.68 -22.94 -23.61
C LYS A 512 8.46 -22.91 -24.91
N ALA A 513 8.99 -24.05 -25.36
CA ALA A 513 9.67 -24.16 -26.63
C ALA A 513 8.71 -23.90 -27.81
N GLU A 514 7.49 -24.47 -27.76
CA GLU A 514 6.45 -24.20 -28.75
C GLU A 514 6.04 -22.72 -28.78
N LEU A 515 5.97 -22.08 -27.60
CA LEU A 515 5.67 -20.64 -27.48
C LEU A 515 6.73 -19.78 -28.15
N ALA A 516 8.00 -20.07 -27.87
CA ALA A 516 9.14 -19.34 -28.42
C ALA A 516 9.21 -19.47 -29.95
N GLU A 517 8.89 -20.65 -30.49
CA GLU A 517 8.83 -20.87 -31.94
C GLU A 517 7.70 -20.07 -32.60
N LYS A 518 6.52 -20.02 -31.98
CA LYS A 518 5.36 -19.27 -32.49
C LYS A 518 5.51 -17.75 -32.37
N GLN A 519 6.17 -17.25 -31.34
CA GLN A 519 6.34 -15.81 -31.08
C GLN A 519 7.27 -15.11 -32.08
N GLY A 520 8.21 -15.83 -32.71
CA GLY A 520 9.11 -15.26 -33.73
C GLY A 520 9.74 -13.92 -33.33
N SER A 521 9.71 -12.93 -34.23
CA SER A 521 10.21 -11.56 -33.98
C SER A 521 9.14 -10.53 -33.57
N LYS A 522 7.87 -10.92 -33.46
CA LYS A 522 6.75 -10.04 -33.11
C LYS A 522 5.84 -10.74 -32.10
N ARG A 523 6.16 -10.59 -30.80
CA ARG A 523 5.29 -11.01 -29.70
C ARG A 523 4.02 -10.17 -29.69
N MET A 524 2.84 -10.78 -29.74
CA MET A 524 1.57 -10.06 -29.55
C MET A 524 1.18 -9.95 -28.07
N LEU A 525 1.72 -10.82 -27.22
CA LEU A 525 1.42 -10.87 -25.80
C LEU A 525 2.69 -10.69 -24.96
N LYS A 526 2.64 -9.76 -24.00
CA LYS A 526 3.65 -9.56 -22.97
C LYS A 526 3.25 -10.38 -21.74
N GLU A 527 4.12 -11.29 -21.31
CA GLU A 527 3.86 -12.19 -20.16
C GLU A 527 4.85 -11.97 -19.01
N GLU A 528 5.82 -11.08 -19.19
CA GLU A 528 6.88 -10.77 -18.25
C GLU A 528 6.69 -9.37 -17.64
N VAL A 529 6.65 -9.31 -16.32
CA VAL A 529 6.72 -8.06 -15.54
C VAL A 529 8.19 -7.63 -15.51
N THR A 530 8.43 -6.44 -16.04
CA THR A 530 9.73 -5.80 -16.20
C THR A 530 9.89 -4.62 -15.22
N SER A 531 11.09 -4.02 -15.16
CA SER A 531 11.29 -2.79 -14.38
C SER A 531 10.43 -1.62 -14.88
N GLU A 532 10.09 -1.58 -16.17
CA GLU A 532 9.22 -0.55 -16.74
C GLU A 532 7.79 -0.65 -16.20
N ASP A 533 7.26 -1.88 -16.05
CA ASP A 533 5.91 -2.10 -15.51
C ASP A 533 5.80 -1.63 -14.06
N ILE A 534 6.86 -1.84 -13.28
CA ILE A 534 6.95 -1.32 -11.90
C ILE A 534 7.01 0.21 -11.92
N ALA A 535 7.85 0.80 -12.77
CA ALA A 535 7.99 2.24 -12.87
C ALA A 535 6.67 2.92 -13.31
N ASP A 536 5.90 2.29 -14.20
CA ASP A 536 4.55 2.72 -14.58
C ASP A 536 3.60 2.81 -13.38
N VAL A 537 3.61 1.79 -12.51
CA VAL A 537 2.78 1.78 -11.30
C VAL A 537 3.20 2.88 -10.34
N VAL A 538 4.51 3.01 -10.08
CA VAL A 538 5.05 4.08 -9.22
C VAL A 538 4.74 5.46 -9.82
N SER A 539 4.82 5.61 -11.14
CA SER A 539 4.46 6.85 -11.84
C SER A 539 3.01 7.24 -11.59
N LYS A 540 2.08 6.27 -11.64
CA LYS A 540 0.66 6.53 -11.32
C LYS A 540 0.45 6.94 -9.88
N TRP A 541 1.18 6.32 -8.94
CA TRP A 541 1.04 6.63 -7.51
C TRP A 541 1.64 8.00 -7.15
N THR A 542 2.73 8.39 -7.81
CA THR A 542 3.54 9.56 -7.42
C THR A 542 3.36 10.77 -8.34
N GLY A 543 2.85 10.56 -9.56
CA GLY A 543 2.77 11.56 -10.63
C GLY A 543 4.11 11.83 -11.34
N ILE A 544 5.19 11.15 -10.96
CA ILE A 544 6.52 11.34 -11.56
C ILE A 544 6.61 10.56 -12.88
N PRO A 545 7.07 11.15 -13.99
CA PRO A 545 7.17 10.44 -15.27
C PRO A 545 8.14 9.24 -15.27
N VAL A 546 7.75 8.14 -15.92
CA VAL A 546 8.49 6.87 -16.00
C VAL A 546 9.91 7.02 -16.56
N ASN A 547 10.04 7.80 -17.63
CA ASN A 547 11.30 8.15 -18.27
C ASN A 547 12.29 8.85 -17.31
N LYS A 548 11.81 9.58 -16.30
CA LYS A 548 12.68 10.15 -15.27
C LYS A 548 13.16 9.12 -14.25
N MET A 549 12.37 8.06 -14.00
CA MET A 549 12.71 6.99 -13.04
C MET A 549 13.70 5.96 -13.60
N ILE A 550 13.59 5.64 -14.90
CA ILE A 550 14.43 4.64 -15.57
C ILE A 550 15.85 5.17 -15.83
N GLN A 551 16.02 6.50 -15.96
CA GLN A 551 17.32 7.09 -16.23
C GLN A 551 18.31 6.74 -15.12
N SER A 552 19.47 6.20 -15.51
CA SER A 552 20.49 5.81 -14.53
C SER A 552 20.93 7.04 -13.73
N GLU A 553 21.06 6.87 -12.41
CA GLU A 553 21.52 7.94 -11.53
C GLU A 553 22.89 8.46 -11.95
N ARG A 554 23.74 7.59 -12.51
CA ARG A 554 25.02 7.96 -13.09
C ARG A 554 24.87 8.94 -14.25
N ASP A 555 23.99 8.65 -15.21
CA ASP A 555 23.81 9.53 -16.37
C ASP A 555 23.22 10.87 -15.95
N LYS A 556 22.26 10.86 -15.01
CA LYS A 556 21.73 12.11 -14.40
C LYS A 556 22.85 12.98 -13.82
N LEU A 557 23.78 12.38 -13.08
CA LEU A 557 24.87 13.12 -12.44
C LEU A 557 25.95 13.62 -13.43
N LEU A 558 26.10 12.95 -14.58
CA LEU A 558 27.05 13.35 -15.63
C LEU A 558 26.52 14.51 -16.49
N SER A 559 25.21 14.63 -16.66
CA SER A 559 24.56 15.74 -17.39
C SER A 559 24.02 16.85 -16.49
N LEU A 560 24.41 16.87 -15.21
CA LEU A 560 23.81 17.74 -14.20
C LEU A 560 23.97 19.23 -14.55
N GLU A 561 25.16 19.66 -14.96
CA GLU A 561 25.45 21.04 -15.33
C GLU A 561 24.60 21.50 -16.52
N GLU A 562 24.57 20.70 -17.59
CA GLU A 562 23.81 20.99 -18.80
C GLU A 562 22.32 21.18 -18.50
N GLU A 563 21.76 20.35 -17.63
CA GLU A 563 20.35 20.39 -17.25
C GLU A 563 20.03 21.58 -16.35
N LEU A 564 20.93 21.94 -15.43
CA LEU A 564 20.78 23.16 -14.62
C LEU A 564 20.86 24.42 -15.49
N HIS A 565 21.70 24.45 -16.52
CA HIS A 565 21.80 25.58 -17.45
C HIS A 565 20.56 25.80 -18.32
N LYS A 566 19.71 24.80 -18.51
CA LYS A 566 18.41 24.98 -19.20
C LYS A 566 17.48 25.93 -18.44
N ARG A 567 17.66 26.06 -17.12
CA ARG A 567 16.80 26.86 -16.24
C ARG A 567 17.52 28.04 -15.59
N VAL A 568 18.84 27.96 -15.42
CA VAL A 568 19.68 29.00 -14.80
C VAL A 568 20.66 29.55 -15.83
N ALA A 569 20.54 30.84 -16.14
CA ALA A 569 21.47 31.52 -17.04
C ALA A 569 22.74 31.99 -16.30
N GLY A 570 23.90 31.73 -16.89
CA GLY A 570 25.20 32.07 -16.31
C GLY A 570 25.51 31.25 -15.05
N GLN A 571 26.26 31.85 -14.12
CA GLN A 571 26.64 31.24 -12.84
C GLN A 571 27.42 29.91 -12.99
N GLU A 572 28.27 29.81 -14.01
CA GLU A 572 29.04 28.60 -14.35
C GLU A 572 29.75 28.00 -13.13
N GLU A 573 30.55 28.82 -12.43
CA GLU A 573 31.32 28.39 -11.27
C GLU A 573 30.44 27.90 -10.11
N ALA A 574 29.22 28.45 -9.97
CA ALA A 574 28.27 27.98 -8.96
C ALA A 574 27.72 26.60 -9.30
N ILE A 575 27.35 26.39 -10.58
CA ILE A 575 26.78 25.14 -11.06
C ILE A 575 27.83 24.03 -11.03
N GLU A 576 29.05 24.30 -11.49
CA GLU A 576 30.18 23.37 -11.47
C GLU A 576 30.52 22.93 -10.04
N ALA A 577 30.67 23.88 -9.10
CA ALA A 577 30.99 23.57 -7.71
C ALA A 577 29.93 22.68 -7.03
N ILE A 578 28.65 22.94 -7.30
CA ILE A 578 27.55 22.13 -6.77
C ILE A 578 27.55 20.74 -7.40
N ALA A 579 27.68 20.66 -8.73
CA ALA A 579 27.67 19.39 -9.45
C ALA A 579 28.81 18.48 -8.97
N ASP A 580 30.01 19.04 -8.78
CA ASP A 580 31.15 18.32 -8.23
C ASP A 580 30.93 17.84 -6.80
N ALA A 581 30.40 18.69 -5.92
CA ALA A 581 30.10 18.29 -4.55
C ALA A 581 29.09 17.14 -4.48
N ILE A 582 28.04 17.19 -5.29
CA ILE A 582 27.01 16.15 -5.36
C ILE A 582 27.59 14.85 -5.94
N ARG A 583 28.40 14.93 -7.01
CA ARG A 583 29.10 13.77 -7.57
C ARG A 583 30.05 13.12 -6.56
N ARG A 584 30.81 13.92 -5.80
CA ARG A 584 31.69 13.41 -4.72
C ARG A 584 30.90 12.63 -3.67
N SER A 585 29.73 13.13 -3.27
CA SER A 585 28.87 12.43 -2.32
C SER A 585 28.32 11.12 -2.87
N ARG A 586 27.79 11.15 -4.10
CA ARG A 586 27.21 9.96 -4.75
C ARG A 586 28.23 8.89 -5.11
N ALA A 587 29.48 9.27 -5.35
CA ALA A 587 30.60 8.35 -5.52
C ALA A 587 31.08 7.72 -4.19
N GLY A 588 30.48 8.08 -3.05
CA GLY A 588 30.91 7.60 -1.73
C GLY A 588 32.26 8.15 -1.28
N LEU A 589 32.70 9.27 -1.87
CA LEU A 589 33.97 9.94 -1.55
C LEU A 589 33.80 11.00 -0.44
N SER A 590 32.56 11.24 0.03
CA SER A 590 32.26 12.05 1.21
C SER A 590 31.88 11.19 2.41
N ASP A 591 31.79 11.80 3.60
CA ASP A 591 31.33 11.11 4.80
C ASP A 591 29.83 10.74 4.66
N ALA A 592 29.53 9.44 4.68
CA ALA A 592 28.17 8.89 4.59
C ALA A 592 27.24 9.28 5.76
N LYS A 593 27.76 9.94 6.79
CA LYS A 593 26.96 10.53 7.86
C LYS A 593 26.43 11.91 7.51
N ARG A 594 27.01 12.63 6.56
CA ARG A 594 26.64 14.03 6.26
C ARG A 594 25.56 14.10 5.16
N PRO A 595 24.88 15.25 5.00
CA PRO A 595 23.99 15.49 3.85
C PRO A 595 24.74 15.34 2.51
N ILE A 596 23.99 15.22 1.40
CA ILE A 596 24.56 15.07 0.05
C ILE A 596 25.50 16.24 -0.29
N GLY A 597 25.13 17.44 0.14
CA GLY A 597 25.96 18.63 0.01
C GLY A 597 25.38 19.77 0.83
N SER A 598 26.28 20.66 1.27
CA SER A 598 25.95 21.85 2.05
C SER A 598 26.60 23.09 1.44
N PHE A 599 25.78 24.10 1.13
CA PHE A 599 26.18 25.24 0.34
C PHE A 599 25.74 26.56 0.97
N ILE A 600 26.61 27.59 0.89
CA ILE A 600 26.22 28.98 1.16
C ILE A 600 26.27 29.77 -0.15
N PHE A 601 25.14 30.30 -0.59
CA PHE A 601 25.00 31.16 -1.76
C PHE A 601 25.05 32.63 -1.36
N LEU A 602 26.15 33.29 -1.70
CA LEU A 602 26.38 34.72 -1.51
C LEU A 602 26.05 35.47 -2.80
N GLY A 603 25.38 36.61 -2.72
CA GLY A 603 25.10 37.42 -3.92
C GLY A 603 23.96 38.40 -3.73
N THR A 604 23.73 39.24 -4.72
CA THR A 604 22.60 40.17 -4.76
C THR A 604 21.27 39.43 -4.96
N THR A 605 20.15 40.12 -4.75
CA THR A 605 18.83 39.53 -5.01
C THR A 605 18.56 39.42 -6.51
N GLY A 606 17.92 38.33 -6.94
CA GLY A 606 17.45 38.19 -8.33
C GLY A 606 18.49 37.76 -9.36
N VAL A 607 19.64 37.23 -8.92
CA VAL A 607 20.71 36.68 -9.79
C VAL A 607 20.63 35.17 -10.03
N GLY A 608 19.70 34.47 -9.37
CA GLY A 608 19.46 33.03 -9.61
C GLY A 608 19.62 32.09 -8.42
N LYS A 609 19.99 32.56 -7.22
CA LYS A 609 20.18 31.73 -6.01
C LYS A 609 19.02 30.74 -5.74
N THR A 610 17.80 31.25 -5.65
CA THR A 610 16.60 30.42 -5.42
C THR A 610 16.21 29.59 -6.65
N GLU A 611 16.49 30.08 -7.86
CA GLU A 611 16.17 29.37 -9.09
C GLU A 611 17.06 28.13 -9.27
N LEU A 612 18.33 28.22 -8.89
CA LEU A 612 19.25 27.10 -8.87
C LEU A 612 18.82 26.02 -7.86
N ALA A 613 18.37 26.42 -6.66
CA ALA A 613 17.84 25.48 -5.68
C ALA A 613 16.59 24.74 -6.20
N LYS A 614 15.72 25.42 -6.96
CA LYS A 614 14.55 24.82 -7.61
C LYS A 614 14.94 23.87 -8.74
N ALA A 615 15.87 24.28 -9.60
CA ALA A 615 16.37 23.46 -10.69
C ALA A 615 17.02 22.17 -10.15
N LEU A 616 17.78 22.26 -9.06
CA LEU A 616 18.33 21.09 -8.36
C LEU A 616 17.24 20.17 -7.83
N ALA A 617 16.21 20.71 -7.18
CA ALA A 617 15.10 19.90 -6.66
C ALA A 617 14.36 19.17 -7.78
N GLU A 618 14.01 19.89 -8.85
CA GLU A 618 13.31 19.33 -10.00
C GLU A 618 14.13 18.25 -10.73
N TYR A 619 15.43 18.45 -10.88
CA TYR A 619 16.27 17.55 -11.67
C TYR A 619 16.76 16.33 -10.87
N LEU A 620 17.24 16.53 -9.65
CA LEU A 620 17.80 15.43 -8.85
C LEU A 620 16.74 14.60 -8.14
N PHE A 621 15.61 15.22 -7.78
CA PHE A 621 14.52 14.55 -7.04
C PHE A 621 13.24 14.42 -7.85
N ASP A 622 13.29 14.75 -9.14
CA ASP A 622 12.18 14.65 -10.11
C ASP A 622 10.91 15.46 -9.72
N ASP A 623 11.00 16.35 -8.72
CA ASP A 623 9.88 17.13 -8.17
C ASP A 623 10.35 18.53 -7.70
N GLU A 624 9.82 19.62 -8.29
CA GLU A 624 10.11 20.99 -7.81
C GLU A 624 9.58 21.21 -6.37
N HIS A 625 8.53 20.49 -5.96
CA HIS A 625 8.02 20.52 -4.59
C HIS A 625 8.91 19.78 -3.59
N ALA A 626 9.97 19.09 -4.04
CA ALA A 626 11.03 18.59 -3.17
C ALA A 626 11.89 19.72 -2.58
N LEU A 627 11.63 20.99 -2.93
CA LEU A 627 12.21 22.16 -2.27
C LEU A 627 11.49 22.51 -0.96
N VAL A 628 12.14 22.24 0.17
CA VAL A 628 11.72 22.72 1.49
C VAL A 628 12.32 24.10 1.73
N ARG A 629 11.51 25.15 1.52
CA ARG A 629 11.96 26.53 1.71
C ARG A 629 11.56 27.07 3.08
N ILE A 630 12.54 27.62 3.81
CA ILE A 630 12.34 28.26 5.11
C ILE A 630 13.00 29.64 5.11
N ASP A 631 12.22 30.67 5.43
CA ASP A 631 12.70 32.04 5.55
C ASP A 631 13.26 32.28 6.96
N MET A 632 14.57 32.52 7.09
CA MET A 632 15.22 32.72 8.38
C MET A 632 14.88 34.06 9.03
N SER A 633 14.29 35.01 8.30
CA SER A 633 13.78 36.24 8.89
C SER A 633 12.62 35.99 9.87
N GLU A 634 11.89 34.88 9.74
CA GLU A 634 10.87 34.45 10.72
C GLU A 634 11.45 33.84 12.01
N TYR A 635 12.76 33.58 12.03
CA TYR A 635 13.48 32.88 13.09
C TYR A 635 14.52 33.76 13.79
N GLN A 636 14.30 35.07 13.80
CA GLN A 636 15.13 36.05 14.51
C GLN A 636 15.00 35.93 16.04
N GLU A 637 13.84 35.53 16.53
CA GLU A 637 13.55 35.40 17.96
C GLU A 637 13.76 33.97 18.48
N ARG A 638 14.25 33.86 19.72
CA ARG A 638 14.55 32.57 20.34
C ARG A 638 13.35 31.61 20.41
N HIS A 639 12.14 32.12 20.65
CA HIS A 639 10.94 31.27 20.73
C HIS A 639 10.50 30.73 19.36
N ALA A 640 10.81 31.43 18.27
CA ALA A 640 10.50 30.97 16.93
C ALA A 640 11.35 29.75 16.55
N VAL A 641 12.58 29.63 17.06
CA VAL A 641 13.50 28.51 16.80
C VAL A 641 12.86 27.15 17.11
N SER A 642 12.08 27.06 18.18
CA SER A 642 11.35 25.83 18.53
C SER A 642 10.38 25.39 17.44
N ARG A 643 9.84 26.31 16.59
CA ARG A 643 8.96 25.92 15.48
C ARG A 643 9.69 25.09 14.40
N LEU A 644 11.01 25.19 14.26
CA LEU A 644 11.78 24.36 13.32
C LEU A 644 11.77 22.87 13.70
N ILE A 645 11.87 22.58 15.00
CA ILE A 645 12.01 21.22 15.56
C ILE A 645 10.80 20.74 16.37
N GLY A 646 9.77 21.58 16.50
CA GLY A 646 8.53 21.34 17.24
C GLY A 646 8.55 21.99 18.62
N ALA A 647 7.38 22.35 19.18
CA ALA A 647 7.36 22.91 20.53
C ALA A 647 7.80 21.87 21.58
N PRO A 648 8.43 22.28 22.69
CA PRO A 648 8.74 21.37 23.79
C PRO A 648 7.47 20.94 24.56
N PRO A 649 7.51 19.83 25.32
CA PRO A 649 6.38 19.35 26.11
C PRO A 649 5.81 20.43 27.04
N GLY A 650 4.49 20.66 26.99
CA GLY A 650 3.78 21.64 27.83
C GLY A 650 3.56 23.01 27.19
N TYR A 651 3.97 23.22 25.93
CA TYR A 651 3.72 24.44 25.15
C TYR A 651 2.64 24.24 24.08
N VAL A 652 1.93 25.32 23.72
CA VAL A 652 0.94 25.31 22.62
C VAL A 652 1.64 24.93 21.32
N GLY A 653 1.07 24.00 20.56
CA GLY A 653 1.69 23.45 19.35
C GLY A 653 2.60 22.24 19.60
N TYR A 654 2.65 21.68 20.81
CA TYR A 654 3.38 20.42 21.07
C TYR A 654 2.86 19.25 20.22
N GLU A 655 1.57 19.22 19.87
CA GLU A 655 1.04 18.18 18.98
C GLU A 655 1.52 18.35 17.53
N GLU A 656 1.82 19.59 17.10
CA GLU A 656 2.38 19.89 15.78
C GLU A 656 3.88 19.57 15.78
N GLY A 657 4.36 18.77 14.82
CA GLY A 657 5.79 18.51 14.64
C GLY A 657 6.53 19.76 14.14
N GLY A 658 7.86 19.75 14.18
CA GLY A 658 8.65 20.89 13.70
C GLY A 658 8.53 21.09 12.19
N GLN A 659 8.54 22.35 11.74
CA GLN A 659 8.40 22.70 10.33
C GLN A 659 9.50 22.07 9.47
N LEU A 660 10.75 22.08 9.94
CA LEU A 660 11.88 21.47 9.23
C LEU A 660 11.89 19.95 9.39
N THR A 661 11.73 19.47 10.63
CA THR A 661 11.79 18.03 10.93
C THR A 661 10.66 17.25 10.27
N GLU A 662 9.44 17.78 10.21
CA GLU A 662 8.30 17.12 9.53
C GLU A 662 8.44 17.16 8.02
N ALA A 663 8.89 18.29 7.45
CA ALA A 663 9.08 18.41 6.01
C ALA A 663 10.09 17.37 5.50
N VAL A 664 11.24 17.26 6.16
CA VAL A 664 12.28 16.29 5.78
C VAL A 664 11.89 14.86 6.15
N ARG A 665 11.17 14.62 7.25
CA ARG A 665 10.66 13.27 7.55
C ARG A 665 9.71 12.76 6.46
N ARG A 666 8.82 13.63 5.96
CA ARG A 666 7.88 13.27 4.88
C ARG A 666 8.60 13.13 3.53
N ARG A 667 9.64 13.94 3.30
CA ARG A 667 10.43 13.95 2.06
C ARG A 667 11.93 13.89 2.36
N PRO A 668 12.48 12.68 2.62
CA PRO A 668 13.90 12.51 2.95
C PRO A 668 14.84 12.91 1.81
N TYR A 669 14.37 12.80 0.57
CA TYR A 669 15.05 13.28 -0.64
C TYR A 669 14.52 14.68 -0.97
N SER A 670 15.25 15.71 -0.56
CA SER A 670 14.80 17.09 -0.73
C SER A 670 15.95 18.09 -0.75
N VAL A 671 15.69 19.25 -1.35
CA VAL A 671 16.55 20.44 -1.22
C VAL A 671 15.99 21.28 -0.08
N VAL A 672 16.77 21.52 0.97
CA VAL A 672 16.41 22.41 2.08
C VAL A 672 17.03 23.77 1.83
N LEU A 673 16.19 24.76 1.51
CA LEU A 673 16.60 26.14 1.25
C LEU A 673 16.31 27.03 2.45
N LEU A 674 17.38 27.51 3.09
CA LEU A 674 17.36 28.43 4.21
C LEU A 674 17.68 29.84 3.70
N ASP A 675 16.65 30.64 3.44
CA ASP A 675 16.81 32.00 2.90
C ASP A 675 17.22 32.99 4.01
N GLU A 676 18.11 33.94 3.67
CA GLU A 676 18.57 35.02 4.56
C GLU A 676 19.20 34.54 5.88
N ILE A 677 20.10 33.56 5.79
CA ILE A 677 20.71 32.89 6.96
C ILE A 677 21.36 33.84 7.95
N GLU A 678 21.85 35.01 7.50
CA GLU A 678 22.41 36.05 8.37
C GLU A 678 21.41 36.67 9.36
N LYS A 679 20.10 36.47 9.15
CA LYS A 679 19.04 36.95 10.04
C LYS A 679 18.66 35.93 11.10
N ALA A 680 19.09 34.67 10.97
CA ALA A 680 18.72 33.62 11.91
C ALA A 680 19.25 33.90 13.34
N HIS A 681 18.47 33.53 14.35
CA HIS A 681 18.95 33.52 15.73
C HIS A 681 20.14 32.54 15.90
N PRO A 682 21.13 32.82 16.76
CA PRO A 682 22.28 31.93 16.99
C PRO A 682 21.93 30.46 17.31
N ASP A 683 20.83 30.22 18.01
CA ASP A 683 20.35 28.87 18.35
C ASP A 683 19.98 28.03 17.11
N VAL A 684 19.62 28.66 15.97
CA VAL A 684 19.38 27.96 14.70
C VAL A 684 20.66 27.32 14.18
N PHE A 685 21.80 28.02 14.28
CA PHE A 685 23.09 27.49 13.82
C PHE A 685 23.51 26.24 14.61
N ASN A 686 23.19 26.16 15.91
CA ASN A 686 23.46 24.98 16.72
C ASN A 686 22.66 23.75 16.23
N ILE A 687 21.39 23.96 15.85
CA ILE A 687 20.53 22.93 15.27
C ILE A 687 21.10 22.47 13.92
N LEU A 688 21.52 23.42 13.08
CA LEU A 688 22.08 23.11 11.77
C LEU A 688 23.45 22.43 11.85
N LEU A 689 24.29 22.72 12.86
CA LEU A 689 25.54 22.00 13.09
C LEU A 689 25.31 20.50 13.26
N GLN A 690 24.28 20.10 14.02
CA GLN A 690 23.92 18.69 14.18
C GLN A 690 23.57 18.03 12.83
N VAL A 691 22.82 18.74 11.99
CA VAL A 691 22.46 18.27 10.65
C VAL A 691 23.70 18.14 9.75
N LEU A 692 24.60 19.12 9.78
CA LEU A 692 25.80 19.15 8.93
C LEU A 692 26.87 18.13 9.35
N ASP A 693 26.92 17.75 10.64
CA ASP A 693 27.89 16.80 11.18
C ASP A 693 27.37 15.35 11.17
N ASP A 694 26.17 15.12 11.68
CA ASP A 694 25.64 13.76 11.91
C ASP A 694 24.59 13.34 10.86
N GLY A 695 24.14 14.28 10.02
CA GLY A 695 23.10 14.04 9.01
C GLY A 695 21.77 13.61 9.60
N HIS A 696 21.52 13.95 10.86
CA HIS A 696 20.23 13.72 11.50
C HIS A 696 19.89 14.86 12.46
N LEU A 697 18.59 15.03 12.73
CA LEU A 697 18.09 16.01 13.69
C LEU A 697 17.07 15.36 14.59
N THR A 698 17.22 15.56 15.90
CA THR A 698 16.25 15.06 16.88
C THR A 698 15.22 16.13 17.19
N ASP A 699 13.94 15.82 16.98
CA ASP A 699 12.84 16.73 17.30
C ASP A 699 12.58 16.79 18.82
N ASN A 700 11.75 17.74 19.25
CA ASN A 700 11.42 17.91 20.67
C ASN A 700 10.51 16.79 21.25
N LYS A 701 10.11 15.81 20.43
CA LYS A 701 9.42 14.58 20.83
C LYS A 701 10.40 13.39 20.96
N GLY A 702 11.68 13.59 20.69
CA GLY A 702 12.72 12.55 20.72
C GLY A 702 12.78 11.70 19.45
N ARG A 703 12.09 12.08 18.38
CA ARG A 703 12.17 11.40 17.08
C ARG A 703 13.38 11.90 16.32
N THR A 704 14.16 10.98 15.76
CA THR A 704 15.34 11.33 14.95
C THR A 704 14.95 11.32 13.48
N VAL A 705 15.17 12.45 12.79
CA VAL A 705 14.90 12.65 11.36
C VAL A 705 16.21 12.58 10.60
N ASN A 706 16.23 11.84 9.49
CA ASN A 706 17.42 11.62 8.66
C ASN A 706 17.53 12.70 7.55
N PHE A 707 18.69 13.36 7.46
CA PHE A 707 19.05 14.40 6.51
C PHE A 707 20.12 13.96 5.50
N LYS A 708 20.61 12.71 5.56
CA LYS A 708 21.69 12.21 4.68
C LYS A 708 21.35 12.29 3.19
N ASN A 709 20.06 12.23 2.86
CA ASN A 709 19.55 12.31 1.50
C ASN A 709 19.12 13.73 1.09
N THR A 710 19.48 14.75 1.86
CA THR A 710 19.13 16.14 1.60
C THR A 710 20.29 16.94 1.04
N ILE A 711 19.97 18.00 0.29
CA ILE A 711 20.92 19.05 -0.10
C ILE A 711 20.56 20.30 0.70
N ILE A 712 21.52 20.83 1.48
CA ILE A 712 21.30 22.02 2.32
C ILE A 712 21.85 23.24 1.59
N ILE A 713 20.98 24.20 1.27
CA ILE A 713 21.34 25.46 0.64
C ILE A 713 20.96 26.60 1.57
N MET A 714 21.93 27.45 1.90
CA MET A 714 21.72 28.68 2.65
C MET A 714 21.96 29.86 1.73
N THR A 715 21.04 30.83 1.70
CA THR A 715 21.27 32.07 0.94
C THR A 715 21.62 33.21 1.89
N SER A 716 22.54 34.06 1.46
CA SER A 716 22.85 35.30 2.15
C SER A 716 22.97 36.47 1.20
N ASN A 717 22.48 37.63 1.61
CA ASN A 717 22.68 38.90 0.91
C ASN A 717 23.87 39.69 1.48
N THR A 718 24.63 39.10 2.41
CA THR A 718 25.87 39.65 2.96
C THR A 718 26.87 39.92 1.83
N GLY A 719 27.47 41.12 1.83
CA GLY A 719 28.46 41.52 0.81
C GLY A 719 27.88 41.94 -0.54
N SER A 720 26.55 42.00 -0.69
CA SER A 720 25.88 42.43 -1.94
C SER A 720 26.34 43.82 -2.43
N HIS A 721 26.56 44.77 -1.53
CA HIS A 721 27.07 46.11 -1.87
C HIS A 721 28.50 46.06 -2.43
N ILE A 722 29.37 45.22 -1.86
CA ILE A 722 30.75 45.03 -2.31
C ILE A 722 30.76 44.42 -3.71
N ILE A 723 29.90 43.41 -3.92
CA ILE A 723 29.72 42.77 -5.22
C ILE A 723 29.26 43.80 -6.26
N GLN A 724 28.27 44.64 -5.95
CA GLN A 724 27.81 45.67 -6.88
C GLN A 724 28.87 46.72 -7.18
N GLU A 725 29.57 47.22 -6.16
CA GLU A 725 30.59 48.27 -6.32
C GLU A 725 31.77 47.78 -7.16
N ASN A 726 32.34 46.63 -6.83
CA ASN A 726 33.49 46.08 -7.55
C ASN A 726 33.14 45.70 -8.99
N PHE A 727 31.94 45.18 -9.24
CA PHE A 727 31.50 44.83 -10.59
C PHE A 727 31.01 46.03 -11.41
N SER A 728 30.65 47.15 -10.78
CA SER A 728 30.32 48.39 -11.51
C SER A 728 31.53 49.02 -12.21
N GLN A 729 32.74 48.71 -11.73
CA GLN A 729 34.03 49.21 -12.25
C GLN A 729 34.69 48.23 -13.24
N LEU A 730 33.97 47.19 -13.66
CA LEU A 730 34.52 46.07 -14.42
C LEU A 730 34.69 46.42 -15.90
N ASN A 731 35.95 46.37 -16.37
CA ASN A 731 36.29 46.34 -17.79
C ASN A 731 36.64 44.90 -18.17
N ASP A 732 36.20 44.42 -19.34
CA ASP A 732 36.27 43.01 -19.76
C ASP A 732 37.67 42.35 -19.62
N ASN A 733 38.75 43.15 -19.70
CA ASN A 733 40.13 42.67 -19.58
C ASN A 733 40.62 42.35 -18.15
N LYS A 734 39.79 42.54 -17.10
CA LYS A 734 40.18 42.31 -15.68
C LYS A 734 39.18 41.48 -14.86
N ARG A 735 38.29 40.74 -15.53
CA ARG A 735 37.17 40.05 -14.89
C ARG A 735 37.59 39.10 -13.76
N ASP A 736 38.60 38.25 -13.98
CA ASP A 736 39.03 37.25 -12.99
C ASP A 736 39.70 37.88 -11.76
N GLU A 737 40.48 38.95 -11.95
CA GLU A 737 41.11 39.70 -10.87
C GLU A 737 40.05 40.34 -9.96
N VAL A 738 39.00 40.92 -10.55
CA VAL A 738 37.89 41.53 -9.82
C VAL A 738 37.06 40.49 -9.07
N ILE A 739 36.78 39.33 -9.69
CA ILE A 739 36.07 38.22 -9.04
C ILE A 739 36.86 37.72 -7.84
N GLY A 740 38.16 37.44 -8.00
CA GLY A 740 39.02 36.94 -6.92
C GLY A 740 39.12 37.90 -5.74
N LYS A 741 39.33 39.19 -6.02
CA LYS A 741 39.36 40.24 -4.99
C LYS A 741 38.01 40.35 -4.25
N THR A 742 36.91 40.40 -5.00
CA THR A 742 35.56 40.53 -4.43
C THR A 742 35.21 39.33 -3.56
N ARG A 743 35.57 38.11 -4.00
CA ARG A 743 35.37 36.88 -3.22
C ARG A 743 36.06 36.96 -1.87
N GLY A 744 37.31 37.43 -1.81
CA GLY A 744 38.05 37.63 -0.58
C GLY A 744 37.34 38.60 0.38
N GLU A 745 36.94 39.77 -0.12
CA GLU A 745 36.26 40.81 0.68
C GLU A 745 34.89 40.33 1.22
N VAL A 746 34.11 39.64 0.38
CA VAL A 746 32.81 39.09 0.77
C VAL A 746 32.97 37.95 1.79
N PHE A 747 33.99 37.10 1.63
CA PHE A 747 34.28 36.03 2.57
C PHE A 747 34.74 36.55 3.93
N GLU A 748 35.59 37.59 3.97
CA GLU A 748 35.97 38.26 5.22
C GLU A 748 34.76 38.86 5.94
N LEU A 749 33.79 39.41 5.20
CA LEU A 749 32.55 39.92 5.78
C LEU A 749 31.68 38.79 6.33
N LEU A 750 31.59 37.66 5.63
CA LEU A 750 30.86 36.47 6.09
C LEU A 750 31.46 35.91 7.39
N GLN A 751 32.78 35.86 7.52
CA GLN A 751 33.45 35.41 8.76
C GLN A 751 33.17 36.30 9.97
N LYS A 752 32.76 37.56 9.76
CA LYS A 752 32.36 38.47 10.84
C LYS A 752 30.92 38.21 11.31
N SER A 753 30.05 37.72 10.43
CA SER A 753 28.64 37.45 10.76
C SER A 753 28.39 36.00 11.18
N ILE A 754 29.15 35.05 10.65
CA ILE A 754 28.99 33.61 10.90
C ILE A 754 30.27 33.04 11.54
N ARG A 755 30.11 32.19 12.56
CA ARG A 755 31.23 31.60 13.29
C ARG A 755 32.04 30.65 12.40
N PRO A 756 33.38 30.62 12.52
CA PRO A 756 34.24 29.70 11.76
C PRO A 756 33.86 28.23 11.91
N GLU A 757 33.40 27.84 13.11
CA GLU A 757 32.93 26.47 13.40
C GLU A 757 31.83 26.01 12.43
N PHE A 758 30.92 26.91 12.07
CA PHE A 758 29.83 26.63 11.13
C PHE A 758 30.34 26.60 9.68
N LEU A 759 31.15 27.58 9.29
CA LEU A 759 31.70 27.69 7.93
C LEU A 759 32.56 26.46 7.57
N ASN A 760 33.29 25.90 8.53
CA ASN A 760 34.10 24.69 8.32
C ASN A 760 33.27 23.41 8.09
N ARG A 761 31.94 23.46 8.32
CA ARG A 761 31.01 22.34 8.05
C ARG A 761 30.23 22.53 6.76
N ILE A 762 30.51 23.58 6.01
CA ILE A 762 29.94 23.83 4.69
C ILE A 762 30.90 23.25 3.66
N ASP A 763 30.37 22.55 2.67
CA ASP A 763 31.20 21.94 1.62
C ASP A 763 31.71 23.00 0.65
N GLU A 764 30.86 23.93 0.21
CA GLU A 764 31.25 25.02 -0.67
C GLU A 764 30.54 26.35 -0.33
N ILE A 765 31.29 27.46 -0.41
CA ILE A 765 30.76 28.82 -0.28
C ILE A 765 30.86 29.50 -1.65
N ILE A 766 29.70 29.77 -2.23
CA ILE A 766 29.56 30.11 -3.65
C ILE A 766 29.12 31.55 -3.79
N MET A 767 29.91 32.35 -4.50
CA MET A 767 29.60 33.75 -4.81
C MET A 767 28.94 33.85 -6.20
N PHE A 768 27.69 34.27 -6.23
CA PHE A 768 26.95 34.57 -7.44
C PHE A 768 27.35 35.94 -7.98
N THR A 769 27.61 36.01 -9.29
CA THR A 769 27.97 37.26 -9.96
C THR A 769 26.72 38.01 -10.45
N PRO A 770 26.77 39.35 -10.55
CA PRO A 770 25.74 40.12 -11.24
C PRO A 770 25.50 39.61 -12.66
N LEU A 771 24.25 39.66 -13.13
CA LEU A 771 23.88 39.14 -14.43
C LEU A 771 24.38 40.04 -15.57
N SER A 772 25.01 39.43 -16.58
CA SER A 772 25.39 40.13 -17.81
C SER A 772 24.18 40.39 -18.71
N ARG A 773 24.29 41.33 -19.67
CA ARG A 773 23.21 41.59 -20.65
C ARG A 773 22.80 40.34 -21.43
N ASN A 774 23.78 39.51 -21.80
CA ASN A 774 23.53 38.27 -22.53
C ASN A 774 22.81 37.23 -21.66
N GLU A 775 23.16 37.15 -20.38
CA GLU A 775 22.47 36.29 -19.41
C GLU A 775 21.02 36.74 -19.21
N ILE A 776 20.77 38.04 -19.09
CA ILE A 776 19.41 38.60 -18.98
C ILE A 776 18.58 38.26 -20.22
N ALA A 777 19.14 38.45 -21.42
CA ALA A 777 18.45 38.10 -22.67
C ALA A 777 18.09 36.60 -22.70
N SER A 778 18.99 35.74 -22.21
CA SER A 778 18.73 34.30 -22.09
C SER A 778 17.59 34.00 -21.11
N ILE A 779 17.56 34.67 -19.95
CA ILE A 779 16.47 34.55 -18.97
C ILE A 779 15.13 34.98 -19.58
N VAL A 780 15.11 36.07 -20.35
CA VAL A 780 13.89 36.53 -21.04
C VAL A 780 13.37 35.48 -22.00
N ARG A 781 14.24 34.87 -22.82
CA ARG A 781 13.87 33.80 -23.74
C ARG A 781 13.29 32.59 -23.00
N MET A 782 13.92 32.17 -21.89
CA MET A 782 13.42 31.07 -21.05
C MET A 782 12.02 31.39 -20.48
N GLN A 783 11.83 32.59 -19.91
CA GLN A 783 10.53 33.02 -19.35
C GLN A 783 9.46 33.13 -20.43
N PHE A 784 9.80 33.61 -21.62
CA PHE A 784 8.88 33.70 -22.74
C PHE A 784 8.47 32.31 -23.25
N SER A 785 9.41 31.37 -23.35
CA SER A 785 9.11 29.97 -23.73
C SER A 785 8.13 29.30 -22.76
N ASN A 786 8.27 29.55 -21.46
CA ASN A 786 7.31 29.06 -20.46
C ASN A 786 5.90 29.63 -20.69
N ILE A 787 5.79 30.90 -21.08
CA ILE A 787 4.51 31.52 -21.42
C ILE A 787 3.94 30.94 -22.71
N GLN A 788 4.75 30.68 -23.72
CA GLN A 788 4.32 30.02 -24.95
C GLN A 788 3.68 28.66 -24.64
N LYS A 789 4.29 27.86 -23.76
CA LYS A 789 3.73 26.57 -23.33
C LYS A 789 2.38 26.75 -22.61
N GLN A 790 2.29 27.68 -21.66
CA GLN A 790 1.04 27.96 -20.94
C GLN A 790 -0.09 28.45 -21.84
N LEU A 791 0.22 29.28 -22.83
CA LEU A 791 -0.78 29.78 -23.78
C LEU A 791 -1.20 28.69 -24.78
N ALA A 792 -0.29 27.79 -25.16
CA ALA A 792 -0.60 26.67 -26.06
C ALA A 792 -1.64 25.70 -25.46
N GLU A 793 -1.64 25.49 -24.14
CA GLU A 793 -2.69 24.72 -23.44
C GLU A 793 -4.09 25.34 -23.62
N GLN A 794 -4.16 26.64 -23.93
CA GLN A 794 -5.40 27.37 -24.22
C GLN A 794 -5.63 27.58 -25.73
N ASN A 795 -4.87 26.86 -26.58
CA ASN A 795 -4.84 27.01 -28.03
C ASN A 795 -4.43 28.42 -28.52
N ILE A 796 -3.62 29.14 -27.73
CA ILE A 796 -3.08 30.45 -28.12
C ILE A 796 -1.59 30.29 -28.46
N PHE A 797 -1.25 30.57 -29.72
CA PHE A 797 0.13 30.48 -30.19
C PHE A 797 0.73 31.88 -30.31
N ILE A 798 1.86 32.11 -29.62
CA ILE A 798 2.56 33.41 -29.65
C ILE A 798 4.02 33.24 -30.06
N THR A 799 4.54 34.17 -30.85
CA THR A 799 5.96 34.32 -31.22
C THR A 799 6.42 35.75 -30.90
N ALA A 800 7.72 36.01 -30.79
CA ALA A 800 8.24 37.35 -30.54
C ALA A 800 9.42 37.68 -31.46
N SER A 801 9.55 38.95 -31.87
CA SER A 801 10.74 39.47 -32.55
C SER A 801 11.93 39.57 -31.59
N ASP A 802 13.16 39.55 -32.13
CA ASP A 802 14.38 39.78 -31.33
C ASP A 802 14.35 41.17 -30.66
N GLU A 803 13.80 42.17 -31.36
CA GLU A 803 13.65 43.54 -30.85
C GLU A 803 12.71 43.59 -29.63
N ALA A 804 11.62 42.83 -29.65
CA ALA A 804 10.72 42.71 -28.50
C ALA A 804 11.37 42.00 -27.32
N MET A 805 12.18 40.96 -27.59
CA MET A 805 12.94 40.25 -26.57
C MET A 805 14.00 41.14 -25.91
N ASP A 806 14.74 41.92 -26.70
CA ASP A 806 15.73 42.87 -26.20
C ASP A 806 15.09 43.99 -25.40
N TRP A 807 13.92 44.49 -25.83
CA TRP A 807 13.17 45.49 -25.08
C TRP A 807 12.66 44.94 -23.74
N LEU A 808 12.19 43.69 -23.71
CA LEU A 808 11.84 43.00 -22.47
C LEU A 808 13.05 42.83 -21.54
N ALA A 809 14.23 42.54 -22.08
CA ALA A 809 15.47 42.42 -21.32
C ALA A 809 15.86 43.76 -20.65
N GLN A 810 15.72 44.87 -21.38
CA GLN A 810 16.00 46.21 -20.83
C GLN A 810 15.02 46.61 -19.74
N LEU A 811 13.71 46.35 -19.92
CA LEU A 811 12.68 46.69 -18.93
C LEU A 811 12.67 45.74 -17.72
N GLY A 812 13.05 44.48 -17.92
CA GLY A 812 13.00 43.41 -16.92
C GLY A 812 14.21 43.34 -15.99
N TYR A 813 15.27 44.11 -16.27
CA TYR A 813 16.50 44.14 -15.49
C TYR A 813 16.61 45.38 -14.60
N ASP A 814 17.05 45.16 -13.37
CA ASP A 814 17.41 46.21 -12.43
C ASP A 814 18.80 45.90 -11.84
N PRO A 815 19.77 46.86 -11.81
CA PRO A 815 21.09 46.61 -11.26
C PRO A 815 21.12 46.16 -9.79
N ILE A 816 20.10 46.54 -9.00
CA ILE A 816 19.97 46.19 -7.59
C ILE A 816 19.21 44.87 -7.41
N TYR A 817 18.12 44.70 -8.16
CA TYR A 817 17.18 43.58 -8.00
C TYR A 817 17.34 42.45 -9.04
N GLY A 818 18.31 42.54 -9.94
CA GLY A 818 18.58 41.56 -10.98
C GLY A 818 17.38 41.38 -11.92
N ALA A 819 17.07 40.12 -12.26
CA ALA A 819 15.93 39.75 -13.11
C ALA A 819 14.58 39.67 -12.35
N ARG A 820 14.53 40.04 -11.06
CA ARG A 820 13.31 39.96 -10.24
C ARG A 820 12.11 40.75 -10.81
N PRO A 821 12.28 41.94 -11.42
CA PRO A 821 11.17 42.68 -12.02
C PRO A 821 10.56 42.00 -13.26
N LEU A 822 11.33 41.16 -13.96
CA LEU A 822 10.99 40.62 -15.27
C LEU A 822 9.60 39.94 -15.31
N LYS A 823 9.31 39.05 -14.36
CA LYS A 823 8.01 38.35 -14.31
C LYS A 823 6.83 39.34 -14.21
N ARG A 824 7.00 40.40 -13.42
CA ARG A 824 5.98 41.46 -13.27
C ARG A 824 5.87 42.31 -14.53
N VAL A 825 6.98 42.59 -15.20
CA VAL A 825 7.01 43.32 -16.48
C VAL A 825 6.26 42.51 -17.53
N ILE A 826 6.57 41.22 -17.70
CA ILE A 826 5.89 40.36 -18.65
C ILE A 826 4.39 40.25 -18.34
N GLN A 827 4.02 40.04 -17.08
CA GLN A 827 2.61 39.98 -16.69
C GLN A 827 1.86 41.28 -17.05
N LYS A 828 2.43 42.44 -16.71
CA LYS A 828 1.78 43.73 -16.93
C LYS A 828 1.78 44.20 -18.38
N ARG A 829 2.90 44.03 -19.08
CA ARG A 829 3.13 44.61 -20.41
C ARG A 829 2.78 43.66 -21.54
N ILE A 830 2.83 42.34 -21.28
CA ILE A 830 2.52 41.31 -22.28
C ILE A 830 1.17 40.67 -21.96
N LEU A 831 1.05 39.91 -20.88
CA LEU A 831 -0.17 39.11 -20.62
C LEU A 831 -1.43 39.96 -20.43
N ASN A 832 -1.35 41.03 -19.63
CA ASN A 832 -2.50 41.90 -19.41
C ASN A 832 -2.92 42.64 -20.69
N GLU A 833 -1.98 43.12 -21.50
CA GLU A 833 -2.31 43.81 -22.75
C GLU A 833 -2.82 42.84 -23.82
N LEU A 834 -2.21 41.66 -23.95
CA LEU A 834 -2.69 40.58 -24.80
C LEU A 834 -4.13 40.20 -24.46
N SER A 835 -4.45 40.07 -23.15
CA SER A 835 -5.81 39.73 -22.71
C SER A 835 -6.84 40.78 -23.13
N LYS A 836 -6.50 42.08 -23.07
CA LYS A 836 -7.38 43.16 -23.55
C LYS A 836 -7.54 43.15 -25.07
N GLU A 837 -6.47 42.90 -25.81
CA GLU A 837 -6.46 42.87 -27.28
C GLU A 837 -7.26 41.67 -27.83
N ILE A 838 -7.21 40.51 -27.15
CA ILE A 838 -8.08 39.36 -27.44
C ILE A 838 -9.55 39.67 -27.10
N LEU A 839 -9.84 40.20 -25.91
CA LEU A 839 -11.22 40.52 -25.49
C LEU A 839 -11.87 41.63 -26.33
N SER A 840 -11.09 42.57 -26.84
CA SER A 840 -11.57 43.62 -27.74
C SER A 840 -11.71 43.17 -29.20
N GLY A 841 -11.29 41.94 -29.53
CA GLY A 841 -11.41 41.36 -30.88
C GLY A 841 -10.38 41.88 -31.89
N LYS A 842 -9.38 42.65 -31.47
CA LYS A 842 -8.31 43.15 -32.36
C LYS A 842 -7.29 42.06 -32.71
N VAL A 843 -7.07 41.13 -31.79
CA VAL A 843 -6.18 39.98 -31.97
C VAL A 843 -7.01 38.71 -31.95
N ASN A 844 -6.82 37.84 -32.94
CA ASN A 844 -7.58 36.60 -33.03
C ASN A 844 -6.81 35.50 -32.29
N LYS A 845 -7.44 34.92 -31.27
CA LYS A 845 -6.87 33.82 -30.49
C LYS A 845 -6.56 32.58 -31.34
N ASP A 846 -7.28 32.39 -32.45
CA ASP A 846 -7.15 31.22 -33.33
C ASP A 846 -6.02 31.40 -34.37
N ALA A 847 -5.34 32.56 -34.39
CA ALA A 847 -4.20 32.85 -35.25
C ALA A 847 -2.88 32.84 -34.46
N ILE A 848 -1.76 32.71 -35.16
CA ILE A 848 -0.44 32.89 -34.54
C ILE A 848 -0.24 34.37 -34.24
N ILE A 849 -0.07 34.71 -32.98
CA ILE A 849 0.14 36.06 -32.49
C ILE A 849 1.64 36.36 -32.52
N GLN A 850 2.05 37.45 -33.16
CA GLN A 850 3.42 37.95 -33.15
C GLN A 850 3.51 39.15 -32.21
N LEU A 851 4.38 39.05 -31.21
CA LEU A 851 4.76 40.12 -30.31
C LEU A 851 5.91 40.92 -30.95
N ASP A 852 5.72 42.23 -31.07
CA ASP A 852 6.73 43.14 -31.60
C ASP A 852 6.80 44.44 -30.78
N VAL A 853 7.74 45.32 -31.11
CA VAL A 853 7.90 46.63 -30.47
C VAL A 853 7.90 47.76 -31.49
N PHE A 854 6.98 48.71 -31.33
CA PHE A 854 6.94 49.96 -32.12
C PHE A 854 6.90 51.15 -31.16
N ASP A 855 7.74 52.16 -31.39
CA ASP A 855 7.87 53.37 -30.56
C ASP A 855 8.01 53.07 -29.04
N GLY A 856 8.71 51.99 -28.69
CA GLY A 856 8.92 51.55 -27.31
C GLY A 856 7.69 50.94 -26.63
N GLN A 857 6.63 50.63 -27.38
CA GLN A 857 5.43 49.93 -26.92
C GLN A 857 5.32 48.54 -27.56
N PHE A 858 4.88 47.56 -26.77
CA PHE A 858 4.59 46.23 -27.28
C PHE A 858 3.32 46.24 -28.11
N VAL A 859 3.37 45.63 -29.28
CA VAL A 859 2.22 45.43 -30.17
C VAL A 859 2.02 43.95 -30.45
N PHE A 860 0.77 43.57 -30.68
CA PHE A 860 0.38 42.20 -31.01
C PHE A 860 -0.20 42.19 -32.41
N LEU A 861 0.35 41.34 -33.29
CA LEU A 861 -0.05 41.23 -34.68
C LEU A 861 -0.53 39.81 -34.96
N ASN A 862 -1.64 39.64 -35.69
CA ASN A 862 -2.02 38.33 -36.21
C ASN A 862 -1.15 38.02 -37.43
N LYS A 863 -0.38 36.94 -37.38
CA LYS A 863 0.38 36.44 -38.53
C LYS A 863 -0.58 35.65 -39.42
N ASN A 864 -0.94 36.21 -40.56
CA ASN A 864 -1.74 35.52 -41.58
C ASN A 864 -0.81 34.62 -42.42
N GLU A 865 -0.37 33.49 -41.87
CA GLU A 865 0.17 32.38 -42.68
C GLU A 865 0.29 31.12 -41.83
N ILE A 866 -0.34 30.04 -42.31
CA ILE A 866 -0.12 28.67 -41.89
C ILE A 866 1.27 28.30 -42.41
N ALA A 867 2.23 28.03 -41.52
CA ALA A 867 3.46 27.35 -41.90
C ALA A 867 3.18 25.84 -41.90
N GLU A 868 3.38 25.20 -43.06
CA GLU A 868 3.43 23.74 -43.22
C GLU A 868 4.49 23.08 -42.33
#